data_AF-A0A1J5KUZ1-F1
#
_entry.id   AF-A0A1J5KUZ1-F1
#
_cell.length_a   1.000
_cell.length_b   1.000
_cell.length_c   1.000
_cell.angle_alpha   90.00
_cell.angle_beta   90.00
_cell.angle_gamma   90.00
#
_symmetry.space_group_name_H-M   'P 1'
#
loop_
_entity.id
_entity.type
_entity.pdbx_description
1 polymer ?
#
loop_
_entity_poly.entity_id
_entity_poly.type
_entity_poly.pdbx_seq_one_letter_code
_entity_poly.pdbx_strand_id
1 'polypeptide(L)'
;MNKILSHLLLCMVLLPFTTIAETAEQFKGGSYNRKRNREIRKVKNIYGLESHEEYDFGACQKYKKEDEKPDYFISCVEGELIYDDSFDKLTSATMAIESKVYKDNLLNELKDHSIKELDKNITNLDMIKTCIEIKTSGLTPGQKCKELLPSILNVVKVQLPQLRATMSLMNKPRSFQRSRVKPKDYQVQIKHEVPTTKVPYLTKKEQAKIKEETEAIRFGLQQDWYEENSKKNGCIEQLSPRSYRFKPSKTQYSCASVNQAKLDSSVKSNMGKLRSKLKENYFKLISTNPILAHLNLTGEEDNEKILSEVQTVISKLLSDANKSKKKLNSLTKDELPSLITNDNIVNSYLKKKGPSEVLCDVSQDFKDDEDFNELKNDLFLAGGALIGGGICAFTAGIGCIIGVGLATEVVGVTVAHGRYEDAAISFNAGLSSAEQYNDRKFERDFALLLAPVSVAGEFIGSGVRIGRKAFKNSPSGKSYDTDMVGIYKKEGFRQRTSLLKEPPKNKKDMIGKYENFILVPPKLNARWIDIAKSDNAGLYLDVENAALKRLNDTIGDKSFVTALTNVHKDILSTKVNKLLTKYPGVDIEVYSDFKSVRYAFKPKDMPPELKSRLQKDLDSTYKEANTEFANMVKTMDGVPDTEHPDQWFQGGLGLTADQAGQSAKKARDLSRPAQLTSFGEIKNIIEGEAETITNYSRSLTKDHPLAKANLIEAIPGTGENTVALPVFEVIRKVKSPSRSELEVYQATYLSDTGVSLTHIQASERLMSVRLANELNTKFGSELLPGHAKELLKYSSSLDSLTPGLWVKERVSANLNEAKLGGMSGDVTGMGARNIRQVAYDIAKTTKASAEEVLSSTRKGEQAVTQTFDEIKNNFKVTVKDVLDKRGIKYSDPCSGDDCVMIPSSKLSTKDENALVNAFAKQDNPSQYRLSFIPEGVSSADRTNLAVHGELVEKELRKRLIGVGEGKISYDKLSQITVATKMPKQIKSGDVGLILGVGKDSPLSKAEKELLESHLSSAVKKVNEALAKESPNTKFSYGAGKVDWLD
;
A
#
# COMPACT_ATOMS: atom_id res chain seq x y z
N MET A 1 23.09 66.69 -56.25
CA MET A 1 23.84 65.81 -55.34
C MET A 1 23.02 65.34 -54.12
N ASN A 2 21.72 65.04 -54.31
CA ASN A 2 20.83 64.40 -53.31
C ASN A 2 20.02 63.24 -53.95
N LYS A 3 20.60 62.57 -54.95
CA LYS A 3 19.98 61.45 -55.70
C LYS A 3 20.88 60.19 -55.79
N ILE A 4 21.99 60.14 -55.06
CA ILE A 4 22.92 58.99 -55.06
C ILE A 4 22.86 58.18 -53.76
N LEU A 5 22.21 58.67 -52.69
CA LEU A 5 22.04 57.91 -51.45
C LEU A 5 20.78 57.02 -51.40
N SER A 6 19.84 57.17 -52.34
CA SER A 6 18.61 56.35 -52.41
C SER A 6 18.76 55.06 -53.23
N HIS A 7 19.95 54.78 -53.78
CA HIS A 7 20.24 53.56 -54.54
C HIS A 7 21.19 52.58 -53.84
N LEU A 8 21.67 52.89 -52.63
CA LEU A 8 22.50 51.99 -51.82
C LEU A 8 21.71 51.21 -50.76
N LEU A 9 20.46 51.59 -50.44
CA LEU A 9 19.61 50.83 -49.51
C LEU A 9 18.67 49.80 -50.17
N LEU A 10 18.51 49.82 -51.49
CA LEU A 10 17.67 48.84 -52.20
C LEU A 10 18.44 47.55 -52.61
N CYS A 11 19.76 47.54 -52.51
CA CYS A 11 20.62 46.42 -52.95
C CYS A 11 21.01 45.41 -51.85
N MET A 12 20.54 45.56 -50.61
CA MET A 12 20.80 44.57 -49.53
C MET A 12 19.61 43.67 -49.17
N VAL A 13 18.49 43.74 -49.91
CA VAL A 13 17.29 42.90 -49.66
C VAL A 13 17.01 41.87 -50.77
N LEU A 14 17.82 41.79 -51.84
CA LEU A 14 17.51 40.97 -53.02
C LEU A 14 18.58 39.94 -53.44
N LEU A 15 19.37 39.40 -52.51
CA LEU A 15 20.24 38.23 -52.77
C LEU A 15 20.27 37.33 -51.53
N PRO A 16 19.37 36.33 -51.43
CA PRO A 16 19.60 35.07 -52.14
C PRO A 16 18.30 34.40 -52.62
N PHE A 17 17.89 34.62 -53.88
CA PHE A 17 16.83 33.80 -54.52
C PHE A 17 17.10 33.46 -56.00
N THR A 18 18.33 33.58 -56.46
CA THR A 18 18.71 33.29 -57.84
C THR A 18 20.01 32.52 -57.93
N THR A 19 20.05 31.29 -57.39
CA THR A 19 21.03 30.23 -57.76
C THR A 19 20.56 28.86 -57.24
N ILE A 20 19.36 28.40 -57.62
CA ILE A 20 19.08 26.96 -57.82
C ILE A 20 18.12 26.83 -59.01
N ALA A 21 18.58 27.31 -60.16
CA ALA A 21 18.04 26.97 -61.46
C ALA A 21 19.05 26.05 -62.14
N GLU A 22 19.26 24.86 -61.56
CA GLU A 22 20.00 23.74 -62.17
C GLU A 22 19.77 22.48 -61.33
N THR A 23 18.53 21.98 -61.37
CA THR A 23 18.13 20.57 -61.20
C THR A 23 16.71 20.44 -61.76
N ALA A 24 16.48 21.07 -62.91
CA ALA A 24 15.26 21.00 -63.69
C ALA A 24 15.41 19.91 -64.75
N GLU A 25 15.54 18.64 -64.36
CA GLU A 25 15.47 17.52 -65.31
C GLU A 25 14.90 16.21 -64.74
N GLN A 26 14.05 16.27 -63.70
CA GLN A 26 13.37 15.07 -63.16
C GLN A 26 11.86 15.20 -62.86
N PHE A 27 11.18 16.27 -63.32
CA PHE A 27 9.73 16.43 -63.08
C PHE A 27 8.93 16.64 -64.39
N LYS A 28 9.06 15.70 -65.34
CA LYS A 28 8.10 15.55 -66.47
C LYS A 28 6.92 14.61 -66.16
N GLY A 29 6.73 14.18 -64.91
CA GLY A 29 5.59 13.36 -64.47
C GLY A 29 4.36 14.16 -63.98
N GLY A 30 4.50 15.45 -63.63
CA GLY A 30 3.43 16.24 -62.98
C GLY A 30 2.42 16.88 -63.94
N SER A 31 2.75 17.06 -65.22
CA SER A 31 1.92 17.80 -66.18
C SER A 31 0.79 16.93 -66.78
N TYR A 32 1.04 15.63 -66.97
CA TYR A 32 0.04 14.70 -67.52
C TYR A 32 -1.04 14.35 -66.48
N ASN A 33 -0.65 14.17 -65.20
CA ASN A 33 -1.59 13.91 -64.10
C ASN A 33 -2.46 15.12 -63.74
N ARG A 34 -1.93 16.36 -63.84
CA ARG A 34 -2.74 17.57 -63.62
C ARG A 34 -3.78 17.83 -64.71
N LYS A 35 -3.51 17.49 -65.97
CA LYS A 35 -4.49 17.64 -67.07
C LYS A 35 -5.57 16.54 -67.02
N ARG A 36 -5.19 15.30 -66.71
CA ARG A 36 -6.10 14.16 -66.56
C ARG A 36 -7.01 14.28 -65.33
N ASN A 37 -6.50 14.70 -64.18
CA ASN A 37 -7.31 14.95 -62.98
C ASN A 37 -8.29 16.13 -63.16
N ARG A 38 -7.98 17.08 -64.06
CA ARG A 38 -8.86 18.22 -64.36
C ARG A 38 -9.99 17.87 -65.34
N GLU A 39 -9.81 16.87 -66.21
CA GLU A 39 -10.88 16.34 -67.05
C GLU A 39 -11.77 15.32 -66.29
N ILE A 40 -11.19 14.52 -65.39
CA ILE A 40 -11.97 13.61 -64.52
C ILE A 40 -12.79 14.39 -63.47
N ARG A 41 -12.25 15.49 -62.90
CA ARG A 41 -13.02 16.44 -62.06
C ARG A 41 -14.16 17.12 -62.82
N LYS A 42 -14.05 17.32 -64.13
CA LYS A 42 -15.13 17.89 -64.96
C LYS A 42 -16.27 16.91 -65.24
N VAL A 43 -16.02 15.60 -65.23
CA VAL A 43 -17.05 14.57 -65.44
C VAL A 43 -17.80 14.26 -64.13
N LYS A 44 -17.16 14.34 -62.97
CA LYS A 44 -17.83 14.20 -61.65
C LYS A 44 -18.56 15.47 -61.17
N ASN A 45 -18.26 16.64 -61.75
CA ASN A 45 -18.95 17.92 -61.47
C ASN A 45 -20.38 18.04 -62.04
N ILE A 46 -20.93 16.99 -62.66
CA ILE A 46 -22.27 17.04 -63.28
C ILE A 46 -23.39 17.00 -62.22
N TYR A 47 -23.10 16.63 -60.97
CA TYR A 47 -24.12 16.45 -59.92
C TYR A 47 -23.84 17.19 -58.58
N GLY A 48 -22.87 18.11 -58.54
CA GLY A 48 -22.71 19.04 -57.41
C GLY A 48 -22.08 18.46 -56.12
N LEU A 49 -21.23 17.44 -56.23
CA LEU A 49 -20.46 16.85 -55.13
C LEU A 49 -18.95 17.05 -55.38
N GLU A 50 -18.28 17.80 -54.50
CA GLU A 50 -16.81 17.82 -54.44
C GLU A 50 -16.36 16.74 -53.46
N SER A 51 -15.66 15.69 -53.95
CA SER A 51 -15.10 14.66 -53.07
C SER A 51 -13.82 15.16 -52.42
N HIS A 52 -13.69 15.02 -51.10
CA HIS A 52 -12.56 15.55 -50.34
C HIS A 52 -11.34 14.62 -50.32
N GLU A 53 -10.14 15.18 -50.39
CA GLU A 53 -8.86 14.43 -50.31
C GLU A 53 -8.46 14.15 -48.84
N GLU A 54 -8.93 14.98 -47.90
CA GLU A 54 -8.74 14.82 -46.44
C GLU A 54 -10.05 15.18 -45.71
N TYR A 55 -10.33 14.49 -44.60
CA TYR A 55 -11.47 14.79 -43.74
C TYR A 55 -10.99 15.17 -42.33
N ASP A 56 -11.65 16.10 -41.66
CA ASP A 56 -11.36 16.42 -40.25
C ASP A 56 -12.05 15.45 -39.28
N PHE A 57 -13.19 14.89 -39.69
CA PHE A 57 -13.96 13.99 -38.84
C PHE A 57 -13.33 12.59 -38.80
N GLY A 58 -12.85 12.17 -37.63
CA GLY A 58 -12.28 10.83 -37.38
C GLY A 58 -13.11 9.64 -37.90
N ALA A 59 -14.44 9.73 -37.93
CA ALA A 59 -15.33 8.69 -38.47
C ALA A 59 -15.27 8.56 -40.00
N CYS A 60 -14.80 9.61 -40.68
CA CYS A 60 -14.67 9.72 -42.13
C CYS A 60 -13.26 9.41 -42.64
N GLN A 61 -12.27 9.27 -41.76
CA GLN A 61 -10.87 8.98 -42.13
C GLN A 61 -10.73 7.71 -43.01
N LYS A 62 -11.65 6.74 -42.89
CA LYS A 62 -11.68 5.53 -43.74
C LYS A 62 -11.97 5.81 -45.23
N TYR A 63 -12.45 6.99 -45.58
CA TYR A 63 -12.73 7.43 -46.95
C TYR A 63 -11.62 8.30 -47.54
N LYS A 64 -10.50 8.48 -46.81
CA LYS A 64 -9.33 9.18 -47.30
C LYS A 64 -8.75 8.44 -48.53
N LYS A 65 -8.72 9.10 -49.68
CA LYS A 65 -8.26 8.48 -50.94
C LYS A 65 -6.75 8.60 -51.11
N GLU A 66 -6.02 7.54 -50.79
CA GLU A 66 -4.68 7.30 -51.34
C GLU A 66 -4.84 6.35 -52.55
N ASP A 67 -4.91 6.91 -53.76
CA ASP A 67 -4.77 6.20 -55.05
C ASP A 67 -5.78 5.08 -55.41
N GLU A 68 -7.00 5.05 -54.87
CA GLU A 68 -8.02 4.10 -55.35
C GLU A 68 -8.67 4.55 -56.67
N LYS A 69 -8.61 3.65 -57.68
CA LYS A 69 -9.34 3.78 -58.95
C LYS A 69 -10.85 3.79 -58.67
N PRO A 70 -11.66 4.59 -59.39
CA PRO A 70 -13.11 4.54 -59.23
C PRO A 70 -13.62 3.13 -59.50
N ASP A 71 -14.57 2.67 -58.68
CA ASP A 71 -15.36 1.47 -58.97
C ASP A 71 -15.95 1.61 -60.38
N TYR A 72 -15.77 0.58 -61.20
CA TYR A 72 -16.32 0.52 -62.55
C TYR A 72 -17.18 -0.73 -62.68
N PHE A 73 -18.38 -0.55 -63.23
CA PHE A 73 -19.30 -1.65 -63.45
C PHE A 73 -19.07 -2.23 -64.84
N ILE A 74 -18.95 -3.56 -64.90
CA ILE A 74 -18.77 -4.30 -66.15
C ILE A 74 -20.01 -5.18 -66.32
N SER A 75 -20.71 -5.04 -67.44
CA SER A 75 -21.77 -5.96 -67.84
C SER A 75 -21.25 -6.91 -68.93
N CYS A 76 -21.76 -8.15 -68.93
CA CYS A 76 -21.43 -9.14 -69.96
C CYS A 76 -22.60 -9.23 -70.92
N VAL A 77 -22.40 -8.78 -72.16
CA VAL A 77 -23.37 -8.87 -73.24
C VAL A 77 -22.74 -9.69 -74.35
N GLU A 78 -23.38 -10.80 -74.72
CA GLU A 78 -22.92 -11.71 -75.78
C GLU A 78 -21.49 -12.27 -75.58
N GLY A 79 -21.04 -12.39 -74.33
CA GLY A 79 -19.72 -12.93 -73.99
C GLY A 79 -18.60 -11.89 -74.00
N GLU A 80 -18.89 -10.63 -74.30
CA GLU A 80 -17.94 -9.52 -74.16
C GLU A 80 -18.22 -8.69 -72.89
N LEU A 81 -17.14 -8.38 -72.17
CA LEU A 81 -17.16 -7.50 -71.01
C LEU A 81 -17.17 -6.04 -71.48
N ILE A 82 -18.29 -5.36 -71.30
CA ILE A 82 -18.47 -3.94 -71.64
C ILE A 82 -18.65 -3.10 -70.37
N TYR A 83 -18.13 -1.89 -70.43
CA TYR A 83 -18.28 -0.90 -69.36
C TYR A 83 -19.73 -0.42 -69.30
N ASP A 84 -20.37 -0.52 -68.14
CA ASP A 84 -21.80 -0.23 -67.98
C ASP A 84 -22.03 1.22 -67.53
N ASP A 85 -22.13 2.11 -68.53
CA ASP A 85 -22.45 3.54 -68.32
C ASP A 85 -23.81 3.77 -67.62
N SER A 86 -24.73 2.78 -67.64
CA SER A 86 -26.06 2.94 -67.04
C SER A 86 -26.00 2.82 -65.52
N PHE A 87 -25.19 1.89 -65.00
CA PHE A 87 -24.95 1.74 -63.56
C PHE A 87 -24.15 2.91 -62.99
N ASP A 88 -23.19 3.45 -63.73
CA ASP A 88 -22.47 4.67 -63.33
C ASP A 88 -23.40 5.89 -63.21
N LYS A 89 -24.31 6.07 -64.18
CA LYS A 89 -25.33 7.12 -64.12
C LYS A 89 -26.32 6.90 -62.98
N LEU A 90 -26.74 5.66 -62.72
CA LEU A 90 -27.65 5.33 -61.63
C LEU A 90 -26.99 5.55 -60.26
N THR A 91 -25.74 5.15 -60.10
CA THR A 91 -24.95 5.36 -58.88
C THR A 91 -24.73 6.85 -58.63
N SER A 92 -24.37 7.61 -59.68
CA SER A 92 -24.21 9.06 -59.60
C SER A 92 -25.52 9.78 -59.25
N ALA A 93 -26.64 9.37 -59.86
CA ALA A 93 -27.95 9.90 -59.53
C ALA A 93 -28.37 9.57 -58.09
N THR A 94 -28.05 8.38 -57.61
CA THR A 94 -28.31 7.96 -56.23
C THR A 94 -27.49 8.78 -55.23
N MET A 95 -26.20 8.98 -55.48
CA MET A 95 -25.32 9.83 -54.67
C MET A 95 -25.79 11.30 -54.67
N ALA A 96 -26.30 11.81 -55.79
CA ALA A 96 -26.84 13.16 -55.89
C ALA A 96 -28.13 13.33 -55.06
N ILE A 97 -29.02 12.33 -55.09
CA ILE A 97 -30.23 12.29 -54.26
C ILE A 97 -29.83 12.22 -52.79
N GLU A 98 -28.91 11.32 -52.42
CA GLU A 98 -28.42 11.16 -51.06
C GLU A 98 -27.75 12.44 -50.54
N SER A 99 -26.92 13.10 -51.36
CA SER A 99 -26.28 14.38 -51.05
C SER A 99 -27.30 15.48 -50.78
N LYS A 100 -28.31 15.60 -51.64
CA LYS A 100 -29.39 16.59 -51.45
C LYS A 100 -30.15 16.32 -50.15
N VAL A 101 -30.48 15.05 -49.87
CA VAL A 101 -31.15 14.65 -48.63
C VAL A 101 -30.31 15.02 -47.40
N TYR A 102 -28.99 14.79 -47.42
CA TYR A 102 -28.13 15.20 -46.31
C TYR A 102 -27.96 16.72 -46.23
N LYS A 103 -27.79 17.44 -47.34
CA LYS A 103 -27.71 18.91 -47.33
C LYS A 103 -28.97 19.55 -46.74
N ASP A 104 -30.14 18.99 -47.02
CA ASP A 104 -31.40 19.52 -46.51
C ASP A 104 -31.67 19.18 -45.02
N ASN A 105 -31.11 18.07 -44.50
CA ASN A 105 -31.49 17.54 -43.19
C ASN A 105 -30.36 17.48 -42.14
N LEU A 106 -29.09 17.44 -42.54
CA LEU A 106 -27.95 17.14 -41.67
C LEU A 106 -27.94 18.01 -40.41
N LEU A 107 -28.08 19.33 -40.56
CA LEU A 107 -27.99 20.24 -39.42
C LEU A 107 -29.15 20.06 -38.42
N ASN A 108 -30.36 19.74 -38.92
CA ASN A 108 -31.49 19.41 -38.07
C ASN A 108 -31.29 18.06 -37.37
N GLU A 109 -30.79 17.05 -38.10
CA GLU A 109 -30.47 15.74 -37.54
C GLU A 109 -29.34 15.80 -36.50
N LEU A 110 -28.35 16.68 -36.72
CA LEU A 110 -27.29 16.97 -35.75
C LEU A 110 -27.86 17.63 -34.49
N LYS A 111 -28.78 18.60 -34.62
CA LYS A 111 -29.49 19.21 -33.48
C LYS A 111 -30.31 18.17 -32.69
N ASP A 112 -31.00 17.27 -33.36
CA ASP A 112 -31.80 16.23 -32.69
C ASP A 112 -30.91 15.18 -31.99
N HIS A 113 -29.83 14.75 -32.66
CA HIS A 113 -28.86 13.82 -32.07
C HIS A 113 -28.18 14.44 -30.85
N SER A 114 -27.81 15.71 -30.97
CA SER A 114 -27.30 16.57 -29.90
C SER A 114 -28.23 16.58 -28.68
N ILE A 115 -29.49 16.98 -28.85
CA ILE A 115 -30.49 17.01 -27.77
C ILE A 115 -30.64 15.62 -27.13
N LYS A 116 -30.65 14.56 -27.93
CA LYS A 116 -30.79 13.18 -27.46
C LYS A 116 -29.62 12.71 -26.58
N GLU A 117 -28.38 13.03 -26.95
CA GLU A 117 -27.21 12.70 -26.11
C GLU A 117 -27.19 13.52 -24.81
N LEU A 118 -27.64 14.78 -24.86
CA LEU A 118 -27.78 15.62 -23.67
C LEU A 118 -28.85 15.08 -22.71
N ASP A 119 -29.99 14.61 -23.23
CA ASP A 119 -31.05 13.98 -22.43
C ASP A 119 -30.61 12.69 -21.75
N LYS A 120 -29.80 11.89 -22.44
CA LYS A 120 -29.17 10.71 -21.83
C LYS A 120 -28.25 11.11 -20.67
N ASN A 121 -27.47 12.18 -20.81
CA ASN A 121 -26.60 12.68 -19.75
C ASN A 121 -27.40 13.24 -18.55
N ILE A 122 -28.43 14.05 -18.81
CA ILE A 122 -29.35 14.59 -17.79
C ILE A 122 -29.98 13.45 -16.98
N THR A 123 -30.48 12.41 -17.65
CA THR A 123 -31.09 11.24 -17.01
C THR A 123 -30.10 10.52 -16.08
N ASN A 124 -28.84 10.36 -16.52
CA ASN A 124 -27.81 9.70 -15.71
C ASN A 124 -27.39 10.55 -14.50
N LEU A 125 -27.25 11.87 -14.67
CA LEU A 125 -26.94 12.80 -13.57
C LEU A 125 -28.05 12.80 -12.52
N ASP A 126 -29.31 12.81 -12.97
CA ASP A 126 -30.48 12.76 -12.09
C ASP A 126 -30.53 11.44 -11.29
N MET A 127 -30.24 10.30 -11.93
CA MET A 127 -30.14 9.01 -11.24
C MET A 127 -29.07 9.02 -10.13
N ILE A 128 -27.89 9.59 -10.38
CA ILE A 128 -26.85 9.73 -9.34
C ILE A 128 -27.38 10.57 -8.18
N LYS A 129 -27.98 11.72 -8.48
CA LYS A 129 -28.55 12.63 -7.49
C LYS A 129 -29.59 11.91 -6.62
N THR A 130 -30.54 11.20 -7.23
CA THR A 130 -31.56 10.43 -6.52
C THR A 130 -30.94 9.34 -5.64
N CYS A 131 -29.94 8.59 -6.13
CA CYS A 131 -29.29 7.55 -5.32
C CYS A 131 -28.58 8.13 -4.09
N ILE A 132 -28.00 9.33 -4.20
CA ILE A 132 -27.38 10.02 -3.06
C ILE A 132 -28.47 10.51 -2.09
N GLU A 133 -29.55 11.11 -2.59
CA GLU A 133 -30.68 11.61 -1.79
C GLU A 133 -31.40 10.50 -1.00
N ILE A 134 -31.60 9.33 -1.61
CA ILE A 134 -32.16 8.15 -0.93
C ILE A 134 -31.25 7.75 0.24
N LYS A 135 -29.94 7.75 0.02
CA LYS A 135 -28.97 7.36 1.04
C LYS A 135 -28.90 8.38 2.18
N THR A 136 -28.93 9.68 1.90
CA THR A 136 -28.90 10.74 2.92
C THR A 136 -30.21 10.86 3.69
N SER A 137 -31.34 10.47 3.08
CA SER A 137 -32.66 10.44 3.73
C SER A 137 -32.92 9.18 4.57
N GLY A 138 -31.97 8.25 4.67
CA GLY A 138 -32.10 7.01 5.44
C GLY A 138 -33.00 5.94 4.82
N LEU A 139 -33.39 6.11 3.54
CA LEU A 139 -34.22 5.16 2.81
C LEU A 139 -33.38 4.00 2.25
N THR A 140 -34.00 2.84 2.05
CA THR A 140 -33.31 1.66 1.50
C THR A 140 -33.06 1.84 0.00
N PRO A 141 -31.80 1.84 -0.48
CA PRO A 141 -31.52 2.02 -1.90
C PRO A 141 -31.93 0.79 -2.72
N GLY A 142 -32.48 1.03 -3.91
CA GLY A 142 -32.69 -0.02 -4.92
C GLY A 142 -31.36 -0.63 -5.40
N GLN A 143 -31.41 -1.75 -6.12
CA GLN A 143 -30.23 -2.53 -6.50
C GLN A 143 -29.19 -1.73 -7.30
N LYS A 144 -29.63 -0.89 -8.25
CA LYS A 144 -28.74 0.01 -9.01
C LYS A 144 -27.97 0.99 -8.11
N CYS A 145 -28.60 1.55 -7.07
CA CYS A 145 -27.94 2.48 -6.16
C CYS A 145 -26.93 1.77 -5.22
N LYS A 146 -27.19 0.50 -4.86
CA LYS A 146 -26.27 -0.31 -4.04
C LYS A 146 -24.92 -0.55 -4.72
N GLU A 147 -24.91 -0.64 -6.05
CA GLU A 147 -23.68 -0.79 -6.85
C GLU A 147 -23.02 0.57 -7.15
N LEU A 148 -23.82 1.60 -7.42
CA LEU A 148 -23.34 2.92 -7.83
C LEU A 148 -22.62 3.70 -6.70
N LEU A 149 -23.16 3.68 -5.48
CA LEU A 149 -22.61 4.48 -4.36
C LEU A 149 -21.19 4.06 -3.95
N PRO A 150 -20.86 2.76 -3.79
CA PRO A 150 -19.48 2.32 -3.57
C PRO A 150 -18.53 2.71 -4.71
N SER A 151 -19.01 2.64 -5.95
CA SER A 151 -18.23 3.05 -7.13
C SER A 151 -17.89 4.54 -7.10
N ILE A 152 -18.85 5.40 -6.75
CA ILE A 152 -18.62 6.85 -6.54
C ILE A 152 -17.57 7.09 -5.46
N LEU A 153 -17.73 6.45 -4.31
CA LEU A 153 -16.78 6.60 -3.21
C LEU A 153 -15.39 6.13 -3.60
N ASN A 154 -15.27 5.02 -4.32
CA ASN A 154 -13.98 4.50 -4.77
C ASN A 154 -13.30 5.45 -5.76
N VAL A 155 -14.03 5.95 -6.76
CA VAL A 155 -13.52 6.92 -7.71
C VAL A 155 -13.01 8.18 -7.01
N VAL A 156 -13.76 8.75 -6.06
CA VAL A 156 -13.32 9.93 -5.32
C VAL A 156 -12.12 9.61 -4.41
N LYS A 157 -12.14 8.48 -3.69
CA LYS A 157 -11.05 8.14 -2.75
C LYS A 157 -9.75 7.70 -3.43
N VAL A 158 -9.80 7.29 -4.70
CA VAL A 158 -8.63 6.79 -5.44
C VAL A 158 -8.19 7.75 -6.53
N GLN A 159 -9.10 8.16 -7.43
CA GLN A 159 -8.74 8.95 -8.61
C GLN A 159 -8.55 10.44 -8.31
N LEU A 160 -9.32 11.03 -7.37
CA LEU A 160 -9.14 12.45 -7.02
C LEU A 160 -7.77 12.72 -6.39
N PRO A 161 -7.27 11.93 -5.41
CA PRO A 161 -5.91 12.10 -4.93
C PRO A 161 -4.85 11.92 -6.03
N GLN A 162 -5.07 11.03 -6.99
CA GLN A 162 -4.18 10.84 -8.15
C GLN A 162 -4.13 12.07 -9.07
N LEU A 163 -5.30 12.63 -9.37
CA LEU A 163 -5.43 13.85 -10.16
C LEU A 163 -4.72 15.02 -9.48
N ARG A 164 -4.90 15.17 -8.15
CA ARG A 164 -4.26 16.22 -7.35
C ARG A 164 -2.73 16.11 -7.35
N ALA A 165 -2.17 14.89 -7.25
CA ALA A 165 -0.74 14.66 -7.40
C ALA A 165 -0.23 14.98 -8.81
N THR A 166 -0.98 14.61 -9.84
CA THR A 166 -0.68 14.93 -11.25
C THR A 166 -0.61 16.44 -11.46
N MET A 167 -1.61 17.19 -10.98
CA MET A 167 -1.66 18.66 -11.04
C MET A 167 -0.50 19.32 -10.31
N SER A 168 -0.06 18.73 -9.20
CA SER A 168 1.09 19.22 -8.43
C SER A 168 2.40 19.13 -9.21
N LEU A 169 2.55 18.10 -10.04
CA LEU A 169 3.82 17.77 -10.72
C LEU A 169 3.89 18.25 -12.16
N MET A 170 2.77 18.31 -12.87
CA MET A 170 2.73 18.65 -14.30
C MET A 170 3.26 20.07 -14.58
N ASN A 171 3.13 20.98 -13.62
CA ASN A 171 3.58 22.36 -13.76
C ASN A 171 5.00 22.58 -13.21
N LYS A 172 5.75 23.46 -13.87
CA LYS A 172 7.10 23.81 -13.41
C LYS A 172 7.03 24.48 -12.02
N PRO A 173 8.03 24.26 -11.16
CA PRO A 173 8.17 25.01 -9.91
C PRO A 173 8.24 26.51 -10.18
N ARG A 174 7.59 27.32 -9.34
CA ARG A 174 7.82 28.77 -9.37
C ARG A 174 9.28 29.05 -8.97
N SER A 175 10.06 29.61 -9.88
CA SER A 175 11.42 30.06 -9.57
C SER A 175 11.35 31.32 -8.72
N PHE A 176 11.54 31.21 -7.40
CA PHE A 176 11.78 32.39 -6.57
C PHE A 176 13.23 32.82 -6.76
N GLN A 177 13.46 33.79 -7.66
CA GLN A 177 14.78 34.35 -7.97
C GLN A 177 15.50 35.00 -6.76
N ARG A 178 14.86 35.10 -5.57
CA ARG A 178 15.42 35.74 -4.37
C ARG A 178 15.43 34.88 -3.11
N SER A 179 15.03 33.60 -3.17
CA SER A 179 15.01 32.73 -1.97
C SER A 179 16.23 31.81 -1.93
N ARG A 180 16.92 31.73 -0.78
CA ARG A 180 17.96 30.71 -0.50
C ARG A 180 17.39 29.28 -0.41
N VAL A 181 16.07 29.13 -0.51
CA VAL A 181 15.39 27.83 -0.47
C VAL A 181 15.31 27.28 -1.90
N LYS A 182 15.93 26.12 -2.16
CA LYS A 182 15.79 25.40 -3.44
C LYS A 182 14.29 25.23 -3.76
N PRO A 183 13.83 25.60 -4.98
CA PRO A 183 12.42 25.48 -5.33
C PRO A 183 11.99 24.00 -5.26
N LYS A 184 10.84 23.74 -4.63
CA LYS A 184 10.23 22.40 -4.59
C LYS A 184 9.90 21.95 -6.00
N ASP A 185 10.12 20.69 -6.35
CA ASP A 185 9.84 20.17 -7.70
C ASP A 185 8.37 19.99 -8.05
N TYR A 186 7.50 20.27 -7.07
CA TYR A 186 6.05 20.15 -7.11
C TYR A 186 5.38 21.40 -6.53
N GLN A 187 4.13 21.65 -6.92
CA GLN A 187 3.34 22.79 -6.46
C GLN A 187 2.40 22.39 -5.31
N VAL A 188 2.43 23.15 -4.20
CA VAL A 188 1.52 22.93 -3.06
C VAL A 188 0.13 23.50 -3.33
N GLN A 189 0.08 24.66 -3.98
CA GLN A 189 -1.15 25.26 -4.47
C GLN A 189 -1.39 24.74 -5.87
N ILE A 190 -2.29 23.78 -5.98
CA ILE A 190 -2.73 23.22 -7.25
C ILE A 190 -3.96 23.98 -7.76
N LYS A 191 -4.11 24.05 -9.08
CA LYS A 191 -5.26 24.64 -9.76
C LYS A 191 -5.54 23.82 -11.00
N HIS A 192 -6.80 23.64 -11.33
CA HIS A 192 -7.16 23.08 -12.62
C HIS A 192 -6.64 24.01 -13.72
N GLU A 193 -6.18 23.40 -14.81
CA GLU A 193 -5.93 24.16 -16.05
C GLU A 193 -7.27 24.64 -16.62
N VAL A 194 -8.36 23.91 -16.40
CA VAL A 194 -9.72 24.26 -16.83
C VAL A 194 -10.46 25.15 -15.81
N PRO A 195 -11.40 25.99 -16.25
CA PRO A 195 -12.09 26.94 -15.40
C PRO A 195 -13.18 26.29 -14.53
N THR A 196 -12.80 25.78 -13.36
CA THR A 196 -13.71 25.03 -12.48
C THR A 196 -13.73 25.57 -11.05
N THR A 197 -14.22 24.77 -10.10
CA THR A 197 -14.29 25.12 -8.68
C THR A 197 -12.90 25.22 -8.07
N LYS A 198 -12.83 25.87 -6.91
CA LYS A 198 -11.60 26.00 -6.15
C LYS A 198 -11.12 24.62 -5.70
N VAL A 199 -9.84 24.33 -5.92
CA VAL A 199 -9.20 23.09 -5.45
C VAL A 199 -8.55 23.33 -4.08
N PRO A 200 -8.74 22.44 -3.09
CA PRO A 200 -8.03 22.51 -1.83
C PRO A 200 -6.52 22.43 -2.04
N TYR A 201 -5.75 23.11 -1.20
CA TYR A 201 -4.30 22.94 -1.14
C TYR A 201 -3.95 21.48 -0.84
N LEU A 202 -2.75 21.05 -1.24
CA LEU A 202 -2.28 19.73 -0.84
C LEU A 202 -2.14 19.63 0.68
N THR A 203 -2.68 18.56 1.26
CA THR A 203 -2.49 18.23 2.68
C THR A 203 -1.01 17.95 2.97
N LYS A 204 -0.60 17.98 4.24
CA LYS A 204 0.78 17.64 4.62
C LYS A 204 1.16 16.21 4.21
N LYS A 205 0.20 15.29 4.26
CA LYS A 205 0.36 13.88 3.87
C LYS A 205 0.54 13.74 2.36
N GLU A 206 -0.27 14.43 1.57
CA GLU A 206 -0.09 14.50 0.10
C GLU A 206 1.27 15.09 -0.26
N GLN A 207 1.67 16.20 0.36
CA GLN A 207 2.97 16.84 0.11
C GLN A 207 4.14 15.91 0.45
N ALA A 208 4.06 15.15 1.54
CA ALA A 208 5.09 14.19 1.92
C ALA A 208 5.20 13.05 0.89
N LYS A 209 4.07 12.49 0.46
CA LYS A 209 4.02 11.43 -0.55
C LYS A 209 4.53 11.90 -1.92
N ILE A 210 4.05 13.05 -2.40
CA ILE A 210 4.48 13.64 -3.68
C ILE A 210 5.97 13.97 -3.65
N LYS A 211 6.47 14.52 -2.53
CA LYS A 211 7.90 14.79 -2.37
C LYS A 211 8.72 13.50 -2.53
N GLU A 212 8.34 12.45 -1.82
CA GLU A 212 9.00 11.16 -1.85
C GLU A 212 9.00 10.55 -3.26
N GLU A 213 7.86 10.54 -3.94
CA GLU A 213 7.74 10.04 -5.31
C GLU A 213 8.59 10.86 -6.28
N THR A 214 8.63 12.18 -6.12
CA THR A 214 9.45 13.07 -6.96
C THR A 214 10.94 12.85 -6.76
N GLU A 215 11.37 12.63 -5.51
CA GLU A 215 12.75 12.29 -5.17
C GLU A 215 13.15 10.93 -5.77
N ALA A 216 12.26 9.94 -5.72
CA ALA A 216 12.47 8.63 -6.33
C ALA A 216 12.54 8.70 -7.87
N ILE A 217 11.69 9.49 -8.52
CA ILE A 217 11.74 9.74 -9.97
C ILE A 217 13.06 10.40 -10.34
N ARG A 218 13.45 11.48 -9.63
CA ARG A 218 14.73 12.14 -9.85
C ARG A 218 15.89 11.17 -9.70
N PHE A 219 15.88 10.37 -8.64
CA PHE A 219 16.91 9.35 -8.42
C PHE A 219 16.98 8.39 -9.60
N GLY A 220 15.84 7.88 -10.08
CA GLY A 220 15.78 7.04 -11.29
C GLY A 220 16.42 7.70 -12.51
N LEU A 221 16.04 8.94 -12.80
CA LEU A 221 16.61 9.71 -13.91
C LEU A 221 18.13 9.91 -13.78
N GLN A 222 18.63 10.07 -12.54
CA GLN A 222 20.05 10.16 -12.28
C GLN A 222 20.76 8.84 -12.55
N GLN A 223 20.17 7.71 -12.10
CA GLN A 223 20.70 6.38 -12.34
C GLN A 223 20.74 6.01 -13.83
N ASP A 224 19.70 6.36 -14.59
CA ASP A 224 19.66 6.19 -16.04
C ASP A 224 20.82 6.94 -16.71
N TRP A 225 21.04 8.19 -16.32
CA TRP A 225 22.17 8.97 -16.82
C TRP A 225 23.51 8.34 -16.45
N TYR A 226 23.66 7.89 -15.20
CA TYR A 226 24.89 7.23 -14.76
C TYR A 226 25.15 5.95 -15.55
N GLU A 227 24.16 5.10 -15.73
CA GLU A 227 24.28 3.85 -16.48
C GLU A 227 24.76 4.12 -17.91
N GLU A 228 24.12 5.08 -18.60
CA GLU A 228 24.46 5.47 -19.98
C GLU A 228 25.88 6.02 -20.12
N ASN A 229 26.38 6.71 -19.09
CA ASN A 229 27.68 7.37 -19.12
C ASN A 229 28.80 6.56 -18.46
N SER A 230 28.49 5.56 -17.62
CA SER A 230 29.44 4.80 -16.81
C SER A 230 30.57 4.17 -17.63
N LYS A 231 30.24 3.60 -18.80
CA LYS A 231 31.21 2.96 -19.71
C LYS A 231 32.20 3.95 -20.33
N LYS A 232 31.81 5.22 -20.48
CA LYS A 232 32.60 6.28 -21.14
C LYS A 232 33.22 7.26 -20.16
N ASN A 233 32.82 7.19 -18.89
CA ASN A 233 33.17 8.15 -17.87
C ASN A 233 33.74 7.42 -16.66
N GLY A 234 35.07 7.32 -16.61
CA GLY A 234 35.80 6.68 -15.50
C GLY A 234 35.59 7.33 -14.13
N CYS A 235 34.90 8.47 -14.07
CA CYS A 235 34.47 9.15 -12.85
C CYS A 235 33.19 8.59 -12.23
N ILE A 236 32.51 7.66 -12.89
CA ILE A 236 31.31 6.98 -12.38
C ILE A 236 31.71 5.59 -11.88
N GLU A 237 31.22 5.20 -10.71
CA GLU A 237 31.37 3.85 -10.18
C GLU A 237 30.00 3.23 -9.91
N GLN A 238 29.93 1.90 -10.07
CA GLN A 238 28.75 1.12 -9.77
C GLN A 238 28.80 0.64 -8.31
N LEU A 239 27.72 0.87 -7.56
CA LEU A 239 27.59 0.49 -6.14
C LEU A 239 26.72 -0.75 -5.94
N SER A 240 25.73 -0.93 -6.80
CA SER A 240 24.80 -2.05 -6.83
C SER A 240 24.39 -2.33 -8.28
N PRO A 241 23.68 -3.43 -8.57
CA PRO A 241 23.19 -3.69 -9.91
C PRO A 241 22.31 -2.56 -10.50
N ARG A 242 21.76 -1.68 -9.66
CA ARG A 242 20.87 -0.58 -10.06
C ARG A 242 21.28 0.80 -9.56
N SER A 243 22.45 0.92 -8.95
CA SER A 243 22.92 2.20 -8.41
C SER A 243 24.37 2.46 -8.77
N TYR A 244 24.59 3.72 -9.12
CA TYR A 244 25.84 4.33 -9.50
C TYR A 244 26.00 5.64 -8.72
N ARG A 245 27.25 6.10 -8.62
CA ARG A 245 27.58 7.45 -8.14
C ARG A 245 28.83 7.97 -8.83
N PHE A 246 29.11 9.26 -8.64
CA PHE A 246 30.44 9.78 -8.89
C PHE A 246 31.43 9.27 -7.86
N LYS A 247 32.63 8.91 -8.30
CA LYS A 247 33.73 8.53 -7.41
C LYS A 247 34.03 9.68 -6.44
N PRO A 248 34.07 9.43 -5.11
CA PRO A 248 34.43 10.45 -4.14
C PRO A 248 35.88 10.91 -4.36
N SER A 249 36.13 12.22 -4.28
CA SER A 249 37.47 12.80 -4.37
C SER A 249 37.78 13.62 -3.12
N LYS A 250 39.02 13.53 -2.64
CA LYS A 250 39.53 14.34 -1.53
C LYS A 250 40.07 15.70 -1.98
N THR A 251 40.08 15.98 -3.29
CA THR A 251 40.60 17.23 -3.88
C THR A 251 39.47 18.16 -4.30
N GLN A 252 39.77 19.45 -4.47
CA GLN A 252 38.82 20.47 -4.96
C GLN A 252 38.23 20.16 -6.36
N TYR A 253 38.97 19.42 -7.20
CA TYR A 253 38.49 18.87 -8.47
C TYR A 253 37.92 17.48 -8.22
N SER A 254 36.60 17.38 -8.02
CA SER A 254 35.92 16.11 -7.83
C SER A 254 35.26 15.65 -9.13
N CYS A 255 35.07 14.33 -9.28
CA CYS A 255 34.29 13.78 -10.39
C CYS A 255 32.89 14.39 -10.49
N ALA A 256 32.30 14.75 -9.35
CA ALA A 256 31.04 15.47 -9.26
C ALA A 256 31.17 16.90 -9.80
N SER A 257 32.18 17.68 -9.42
CA SER A 257 32.28 19.09 -9.84
C SER A 257 32.36 19.26 -11.36
N VAL A 258 32.94 18.30 -12.08
CA VAL A 258 33.06 18.34 -13.55
C VAL A 258 31.78 17.89 -14.28
N ASN A 259 31.02 16.96 -13.69
CA ASN A 259 29.92 16.28 -14.39
C ASN A 259 28.52 16.65 -13.86
N GLN A 260 28.41 17.28 -12.69
CA GLN A 260 27.12 17.56 -12.04
C GLN A 260 26.22 18.43 -12.91
N ALA A 261 26.76 19.46 -13.58
CA ALA A 261 25.97 20.32 -14.46
C ALA A 261 25.38 19.56 -15.65
N LYS A 262 26.10 18.56 -16.20
CA LYS A 262 25.61 17.70 -17.29
C LYS A 262 24.49 16.77 -16.81
N LEU A 263 24.68 16.17 -15.63
CA LEU A 263 23.67 15.35 -14.96
C LEU A 263 22.39 16.17 -14.68
N ASP A 264 22.53 17.32 -14.03
CA ASP A 264 21.41 18.19 -13.66
C ASP A 264 20.63 18.68 -14.91
N SER A 265 21.34 19.01 -15.99
CA SER A 265 20.72 19.38 -17.27
C SER A 265 19.91 18.23 -17.88
N SER A 266 20.47 17.01 -17.88
CA SER A 266 19.78 15.82 -18.37
C SER A 266 18.53 15.49 -17.55
N VAL A 267 18.65 15.49 -16.21
CA VAL A 267 17.54 15.27 -15.28
C VAL A 267 16.46 16.34 -15.47
N LYS A 268 16.84 17.62 -15.60
CA LYS A 268 15.90 18.72 -15.85
C LYS A 268 15.14 18.54 -17.17
N SER A 269 15.82 18.11 -18.23
CA SER A 269 15.22 17.82 -19.53
C SER A 269 14.21 16.66 -19.44
N ASN A 270 14.60 15.55 -18.82
CA ASN A 270 13.72 14.39 -18.65
C ASN A 270 12.54 14.67 -17.72
N MET A 271 12.72 15.45 -16.66
CA MET A 271 11.61 15.96 -15.84
C MET A 271 10.65 16.82 -16.66
N GLY A 272 11.16 17.64 -17.60
CA GLY A 272 10.31 18.41 -18.52
C GLY A 272 9.43 17.52 -19.41
N LYS A 273 9.99 16.41 -19.91
CA LYS A 273 9.23 15.42 -20.69
C LYS A 273 8.17 14.72 -19.85
N LEU A 274 8.50 14.32 -18.62
CA LEU A 274 7.53 13.75 -17.67
C LEU A 274 6.38 14.72 -17.41
N ARG A 275 6.69 15.99 -17.14
CA ARG A 275 5.67 17.02 -16.92
C ARG A 275 4.68 17.16 -18.06
N SER A 276 5.17 17.11 -19.30
CA SER A 276 4.33 17.17 -20.50
C SER A 276 3.35 15.99 -20.55
N LYS A 277 3.85 14.76 -20.29
CA LYS A 277 3.01 13.56 -20.21
C LYS A 277 2.03 13.56 -19.04
N LEU A 278 2.40 14.18 -17.90
CA LEU A 278 1.46 14.36 -16.79
C LEU A 278 0.36 15.36 -17.14
N LYS A 279 0.66 16.40 -17.94
CA LYS A 279 -0.35 17.34 -18.48
C LYS A 279 -1.33 16.61 -19.42
N GLU A 280 -0.82 15.77 -20.33
CA GLU A 280 -1.64 14.90 -21.19
C GLU A 280 -2.55 13.97 -20.35
N ASN A 281 -1.97 13.28 -19.36
CA ASN A 281 -2.73 12.39 -18.48
C ASN A 281 -3.77 13.12 -17.62
N TYR A 282 -3.45 14.34 -17.17
CA TYR A 282 -4.42 15.20 -16.49
C TYR A 282 -5.64 15.45 -17.37
N PHE A 283 -5.43 15.85 -18.63
CA PHE A 283 -6.54 16.10 -19.56
C PHE A 283 -7.35 14.84 -19.87
N LYS A 284 -6.67 13.70 -20.05
CA LYS A 284 -7.33 12.41 -20.22
C LYS A 284 -8.19 12.01 -19.01
N LEU A 285 -7.69 12.23 -17.79
CA LEU A 285 -8.42 11.90 -16.57
C LEU A 285 -9.69 12.74 -16.42
N ILE A 286 -9.59 14.06 -16.62
CA ILE A 286 -10.76 14.93 -16.49
C ILE A 286 -11.72 14.82 -17.67
N SER A 287 -11.28 14.42 -18.86
CA SER A 287 -12.18 14.12 -19.98
C SER A 287 -12.95 12.82 -19.77
N THR A 288 -12.31 11.82 -19.16
CA THR A 288 -12.96 10.55 -18.79
C THR A 288 -13.90 10.70 -17.60
N ASN A 289 -13.58 11.61 -16.67
CA ASN A 289 -14.36 11.85 -15.46
C ASN A 289 -14.39 13.35 -15.08
N PRO A 290 -15.28 14.14 -15.74
CA PRO A 290 -15.36 15.58 -15.52
C PRO A 290 -15.70 15.98 -14.09
N ILE A 291 -16.42 15.10 -13.35
CA ILE A 291 -16.79 15.35 -11.95
C ILE A 291 -15.55 15.63 -11.10
N LEU A 292 -14.43 14.95 -11.35
CA LEU A 292 -13.19 15.15 -10.59
C LEU A 292 -12.66 16.58 -10.67
N ALA A 293 -12.93 17.29 -11.77
CA ALA A 293 -12.50 18.68 -11.94
C ALA A 293 -13.34 19.68 -11.13
N HIS A 294 -14.47 19.23 -10.56
CA HIS A 294 -15.42 20.07 -9.82
C HIS A 294 -15.45 19.80 -8.32
N LEU A 295 -14.81 18.74 -7.84
CA LEU A 295 -14.81 18.39 -6.43
C LEU A 295 -13.86 19.28 -5.64
N ASN A 296 -14.38 20.01 -4.67
CA ASN A 296 -13.57 20.75 -3.69
C ASN A 296 -13.18 19.84 -2.51
N LEU A 297 -12.59 18.67 -2.82
CA LEU A 297 -12.21 17.64 -1.86
C LEU A 297 -10.75 17.24 -1.98
N THR A 298 -10.27 16.55 -0.94
CA THR A 298 -8.97 15.88 -0.93
C THR A 298 -9.08 14.39 -1.26
N GLY A 299 -10.23 13.77 -1.01
CA GLY A 299 -10.46 12.33 -1.09
C GLY A 299 -10.26 11.61 0.26
N GLU A 300 -9.82 12.32 1.31
CA GLU A 300 -9.66 11.78 2.67
C GLU A 300 -10.88 12.04 3.57
N GLU A 301 -11.87 12.75 3.06
CA GLU A 301 -13.11 13.03 3.77
C GLU A 301 -13.94 11.76 4.05
N ASP A 302 -14.82 11.82 5.04
CA ASP A 302 -15.80 10.76 5.29
C ASP A 302 -16.78 10.60 4.12
N ASN A 303 -17.45 9.44 4.07
CA ASN A 303 -18.34 9.11 2.96
C ASN A 303 -19.50 10.10 2.82
N GLU A 304 -20.02 10.64 3.92
CA GLU A 304 -21.15 11.57 3.91
C GLU A 304 -20.76 12.89 3.26
N LYS A 305 -19.62 13.45 3.65
CA LYS A 305 -19.07 14.68 3.07
C LYS A 305 -18.71 14.50 1.59
N ILE A 306 -18.14 13.35 1.22
CA ILE A 306 -17.88 13.03 -0.20
C ILE A 306 -19.19 13.05 -1.00
N LEU A 307 -20.22 12.34 -0.53
CA LEU A 307 -21.49 12.24 -1.25
C LEU A 307 -22.22 13.60 -1.33
N SER A 308 -22.16 14.42 -0.27
CA SER A 308 -22.74 15.76 -0.25
C SER A 308 -22.09 16.71 -1.26
N GLU A 309 -20.76 16.69 -1.36
CA GLU A 309 -20.05 17.48 -2.38
C GLU A 309 -20.39 16.97 -3.78
N VAL A 310 -20.39 15.64 -3.99
CA VAL A 310 -20.75 15.04 -5.27
C VAL A 310 -22.17 15.45 -5.66
N GLN A 311 -23.13 15.43 -4.74
CA GLN A 311 -24.51 15.89 -5.00
C GLN A 311 -24.56 17.37 -5.40
N THR A 312 -23.76 18.22 -4.76
CA THR A 312 -23.65 19.64 -5.09
C THR A 312 -23.11 19.84 -6.51
N VAL A 313 -22.05 19.13 -6.86
CA VAL A 313 -21.47 19.13 -8.20
C VAL A 313 -22.47 18.60 -9.23
N ILE A 314 -23.10 17.46 -8.98
CA ILE A 314 -24.11 16.87 -9.87
C ILE A 314 -25.27 17.85 -10.11
N SER A 315 -25.74 18.53 -9.07
CA SER A 315 -26.83 19.51 -9.20
C SER A 315 -26.43 20.69 -10.09
N LYS A 316 -25.18 21.16 -9.98
CA LYS A 316 -24.63 22.17 -10.88
C LYS A 316 -24.54 21.66 -12.33
N LEU A 317 -23.96 20.47 -12.54
CA LEU A 317 -23.82 19.87 -13.87
C LEU A 317 -25.19 19.63 -14.53
N LEU A 318 -26.19 19.22 -13.75
CA LEU A 318 -27.57 19.06 -14.21
C LEU A 318 -28.19 20.41 -14.63
N SER A 319 -27.94 21.48 -13.87
CA SER A 319 -28.36 22.84 -14.24
C SER A 319 -27.69 23.31 -15.54
N ASP A 320 -26.38 23.12 -15.66
CA ASP A 320 -25.61 23.50 -16.85
C ASP A 320 -26.07 22.71 -18.08
N ALA A 321 -26.29 21.40 -17.95
CA ALA A 321 -26.83 20.55 -19.02
C ALA A 321 -28.24 21.00 -19.46
N ASN A 322 -29.12 21.35 -18.52
CA ASN A 322 -30.45 21.89 -18.84
C ASN A 322 -30.37 23.26 -19.54
N LYS A 323 -29.42 24.12 -19.17
CA LYS A 323 -29.18 25.40 -19.84
C LYS A 323 -28.73 25.19 -21.28
N SER A 324 -27.80 24.25 -21.51
CA SER A 324 -27.35 23.87 -22.85
C SER A 324 -28.50 23.29 -23.70
N LYS A 325 -29.37 22.46 -23.10
CA LYS A 325 -30.56 21.92 -23.78
C LYS A 325 -31.49 23.02 -24.25
N LYS A 326 -31.74 24.02 -23.40
CA LYS A 326 -32.56 25.19 -23.76
C LYS A 326 -31.94 25.98 -24.91
N LYS A 327 -30.62 26.21 -24.88
CA LYS A 327 -29.87 26.92 -25.93
C LYS A 327 -29.95 26.17 -27.28
N LEU A 328 -29.74 24.86 -27.28
CA LEU A 328 -29.88 24.01 -28.46
C LEU A 328 -31.30 24.03 -29.04
N ASN A 329 -32.32 23.94 -28.17
CA ASN A 329 -33.71 24.01 -28.60
C ASN A 329 -34.04 25.35 -29.26
N SER A 330 -33.48 26.46 -28.76
CA SER A 330 -33.71 27.81 -29.29
C SER A 330 -32.91 28.17 -30.54
N LEU A 331 -32.03 27.30 -31.04
CA LEU A 331 -31.27 27.55 -32.27
C LEU A 331 -32.19 27.84 -33.46
N THR A 332 -31.96 28.98 -34.10
CA THR A 332 -32.61 29.38 -35.36
C THR A 332 -31.93 28.70 -36.56
N LYS A 333 -32.57 28.75 -37.75
CA LYS A 333 -32.02 28.12 -38.96
C LYS A 333 -30.64 28.67 -39.35
N ASP A 334 -30.39 29.95 -39.10
CA ASP A 334 -29.13 30.61 -39.43
C ASP A 334 -28.01 30.27 -38.43
N GLU A 335 -28.37 29.77 -37.24
CA GLU A 335 -27.43 29.35 -36.20
C GLU A 335 -27.15 27.84 -36.22
N LEU A 336 -27.96 27.04 -36.91
CA LEU A 336 -27.77 25.60 -37.04
C LEU A 336 -26.42 25.17 -37.65
N PRO A 337 -25.86 25.87 -38.66
CA PRO A 337 -24.57 25.50 -39.26
C PRO A 337 -23.45 25.38 -38.22
N SER A 338 -23.46 26.26 -37.21
CA SER A 338 -22.46 26.29 -36.16
C SER A 338 -22.30 24.96 -35.38
N LEU A 339 -23.31 24.08 -35.37
CA LEU A 339 -23.24 22.74 -34.76
C LEU A 339 -22.22 21.82 -35.45
N ILE A 340 -21.92 22.05 -36.73
CA ILE A 340 -20.99 21.24 -37.51
C ILE A 340 -19.54 21.37 -37.02
N THR A 341 -19.21 22.50 -36.38
CA THR A 341 -17.88 22.77 -35.80
C THR A 341 -17.57 21.87 -34.60
N ASN A 342 -18.58 21.17 -34.08
CA ASN A 342 -18.37 20.24 -32.98
C ASN A 342 -18.05 18.83 -33.46
N ASP A 343 -16.75 18.61 -33.71
CA ASP A 343 -16.22 17.37 -34.27
C ASP A 343 -16.71 16.10 -33.61
N ASN A 344 -16.87 16.04 -32.28
CA ASN A 344 -17.27 14.76 -31.69
C ASN A 344 -18.80 14.55 -31.66
N ILE A 345 -19.68 15.58 -31.72
CA ILE A 345 -21.10 15.33 -32.07
C ILE A 345 -21.16 14.77 -33.48
N VAL A 346 -20.48 15.43 -34.41
CA VAL A 346 -20.55 15.04 -35.83
C VAL A 346 -20.00 13.62 -35.97
N ASN A 347 -18.84 13.32 -35.40
CA ASN A 347 -18.32 11.94 -35.33
C ASN A 347 -19.27 10.96 -34.64
N SER A 348 -19.97 11.39 -33.58
CA SER A 348 -20.93 10.55 -32.86
C SER A 348 -22.16 10.22 -33.71
N TYR A 349 -22.71 11.25 -34.35
CA TYR A 349 -23.80 11.17 -35.30
C TYR A 349 -23.42 10.28 -36.50
N LEU A 350 -22.28 10.53 -37.12
CA LEU A 350 -21.73 9.77 -38.23
C LEU A 350 -21.57 8.29 -37.87
N LYS A 351 -20.94 7.97 -36.73
CA LYS A 351 -20.79 6.58 -36.25
C LYS A 351 -22.13 5.89 -36.02
N LYS A 352 -23.12 6.61 -35.50
CA LYS A 352 -24.46 6.08 -35.20
C LYS A 352 -25.31 5.88 -36.46
N LYS A 353 -25.20 6.77 -37.44
CA LYS A 353 -25.88 6.68 -38.73
C LYS A 353 -25.24 5.66 -39.66
N GLY A 354 -23.93 5.43 -39.51
CA GLY A 354 -23.12 4.68 -40.46
C GLY A 354 -22.50 5.67 -41.45
N PRO A 355 -21.19 6.00 -41.32
CA PRO A 355 -20.58 6.99 -42.19
C PRO A 355 -20.53 6.43 -43.61
N SER A 356 -21.12 7.13 -44.59
CA SER A 356 -20.99 6.94 -46.04
C SER A 356 -20.10 8.02 -46.63
N GLU A 357 -19.54 7.79 -47.83
CA GLU A 357 -18.71 8.79 -48.52
C GLU A 357 -19.49 10.08 -48.75
N VAL A 358 -20.73 9.99 -49.23
CA VAL A 358 -21.63 11.14 -49.45
C VAL A 358 -21.95 11.90 -48.16
N LEU A 359 -22.19 11.19 -47.05
CA LEU A 359 -22.46 11.83 -45.75
C LEU A 359 -21.21 12.54 -45.21
N CYS A 360 -20.04 11.94 -45.40
CA CYS A 360 -18.76 12.52 -45.01
C CYS A 360 -18.41 13.75 -45.84
N ASP A 361 -18.60 13.70 -47.17
CA ASP A 361 -18.41 14.83 -48.07
C ASP A 361 -19.35 15.99 -47.71
N VAL A 362 -20.64 15.72 -47.52
CA VAL A 362 -21.60 16.75 -47.12
C VAL A 362 -21.27 17.34 -45.74
N SER A 363 -20.83 16.51 -44.78
CA SER A 363 -20.45 17.00 -43.45
C SER A 363 -19.19 17.87 -43.50
N GLN A 364 -18.21 17.51 -44.33
CA GLN A 364 -17.00 18.30 -44.55
C GLN A 364 -17.31 19.60 -45.31
N ASP A 365 -18.17 19.57 -46.34
CA ASP A 365 -18.65 20.77 -47.04
C ASP A 365 -19.23 21.79 -46.05
N PHE A 366 -20.13 21.36 -45.15
CA PHE A 366 -20.71 22.25 -44.13
C PHE A 366 -19.66 22.78 -43.16
N LYS A 367 -18.64 21.98 -42.81
CA LYS A 367 -17.56 22.41 -41.91
C LYS A 367 -16.67 23.45 -42.59
N ASP A 368 -16.24 23.19 -43.81
CA ASP A 368 -15.41 24.10 -44.59
C ASP A 368 -16.15 25.41 -44.87
N ASP A 369 -17.45 25.35 -45.18
CA ASP A 369 -18.31 26.53 -45.38
C ASP A 369 -18.42 27.37 -44.10
N GLU A 370 -18.58 26.72 -42.94
CA GLU A 370 -18.69 27.42 -41.64
C GLU A 370 -17.34 28.01 -41.21
N ASP A 371 -16.23 27.25 -41.32
CA ASP A 371 -14.88 27.73 -41.04
C ASP A 371 -14.49 28.90 -41.97
N PHE A 372 -14.96 28.89 -43.22
CA PHE A 372 -14.77 29.99 -44.18
C PHE A 372 -15.65 31.21 -43.87
N ASN A 373 -16.88 31.01 -43.39
CA ASN A 373 -17.77 32.08 -42.92
C ASN A 373 -17.29 32.70 -41.60
N GLU A 374 -16.63 31.92 -40.74
CA GLU A 374 -15.98 32.37 -39.50
C GLU A 374 -14.84 33.37 -39.79
N LEU A 375 -14.20 33.26 -40.96
CA LEU A 375 -13.21 34.22 -41.45
C LEU A 375 -13.84 35.59 -41.84
N LYS A 376 -15.18 35.66 -41.98
CA LYS A 376 -15.89 36.78 -42.63
C LYS A 376 -16.93 37.49 -41.75
N ASN A 377 -17.45 36.87 -40.67
CA ASN A 377 -18.42 37.50 -39.76
C ASN A 377 -18.22 37.11 -38.28
N ASP A 378 -18.20 38.14 -37.42
CA ASP A 378 -17.89 38.16 -35.98
C ASP A 378 -19.05 37.64 -35.06
N LEU A 379 -19.74 36.55 -35.41
CA LEU A 379 -20.90 36.07 -34.63
C LEU A 379 -20.78 34.59 -34.23
N PHE A 380 -19.95 34.30 -33.22
CA PHE A 380 -19.92 33.00 -32.53
C PHE A 380 -21.15 32.85 -31.62
N LEU A 381 -22.34 32.81 -32.21
CA LEU A 381 -23.60 32.49 -31.54
C LEU A 381 -24.00 31.06 -31.95
N ALA A 382 -23.71 30.16 -31.01
CA ALA A 382 -24.52 28.98 -30.70
C ALA A 382 -24.10 27.58 -31.22
N GLY A 383 -22.89 27.41 -31.77
CA GLY A 383 -22.40 26.10 -32.25
C GLY A 383 -21.48 25.31 -31.35
N GLY A 384 -20.89 25.96 -30.35
CA GLY A 384 -20.00 25.30 -29.42
C GLY A 384 -20.78 24.70 -28.28
N ALA A 385 -21.19 23.41 -28.39
CA ALA A 385 -21.37 22.50 -27.25
C ALA A 385 -22.20 21.22 -27.57
N LEU A 386 -21.60 20.08 -27.92
CA LEU A 386 -21.79 18.78 -27.22
C LEU A 386 -20.70 17.77 -27.55
N ILE A 387 -20.18 17.01 -26.57
CA ILE A 387 -19.50 15.72 -26.70
C ILE A 387 -19.49 14.95 -25.36
N GLY A 388 -20.46 14.06 -25.17
CA GLY A 388 -20.18 12.65 -24.88
C GLY A 388 -19.35 12.27 -23.64
N GLY A 389 -19.41 13.01 -22.53
CA GLY A 389 -18.69 12.71 -21.28
C GLY A 389 -19.56 12.23 -20.11
N GLY A 390 -20.63 11.46 -20.35
CA GLY A 390 -21.54 11.02 -19.27
C GLY A 390 -21.05 9.79 -18.50
N ILE A 391 -20.61 9.96 -17.25
CA ILE A 391 -20.76 9.00 -16.13
C ILE A 391 -20.15 7.59 -16.35
N CYS A 392 -19.21 7.43 -17.29
CA CYS A 392 -18.61 6.12 -17.59
C CYS A 392 -17.85 5.51 -16.39
N ALA A 393 -17.29 6.34 -15.51
CA ALA A 393 -16.50 5.89 -14.37
C ALA A 393 -17.32 5.20 -13.26
N PHE A 394 -18.59 5.57 -13.08
CA PHE A 394 -19.39 5.07 -11.95
C PHE A 394 -20.22 3.83 -12.29
N THR A 395 -20.46 3.56 -13.58
CA THR A 395 -21.44 2.59 -14.08
C THR A 395 -20.82 1.32 -14.69
N ALA A 396 -19.52 1.08 -14.47
CA ALA A 396 -18.82 -0.14 -14.91
C ALA A 396 -19.03 -0.49 -16.40
N GLY A 397 -19.13 0.51 -17.28
CA GLY A 397 -19.14 0.31 -18.73
C GLY A 397 -20.52 0.08 -19.38
N ILE A 398 -21.63 0.09 -18.63
CA ILE A 398 -22.97 -0.16 -19.23
C ILE A 398 -23.48 1.04 -20.07
N GLY A 399 -22.84 2.20 -19.97
CA GLY A 399 -23.23 3.43 -20.68
C GLY A 399 -22.20 4.02 -21.63
N CYS A 400 -21.12 3.32 -21.98
CA CYS A 400 -20.05 3.86 -22.83
C CYS A 400 -20.46 3.85 -24.30
N ILE A 401 -20.65 5.01 -24.93
CA ILE A 401 -20.50 5.07 -26.39
C ILE A 401 -19.65 6.29 -26.75
N ILE A 402 -18.58 5.97 -27.52
CA ILE A 402 -17.75 6.81 -28.41
C ILE A 402 -16.44 7.38 -27.81
N GLY A 403 -15.33 6.78 -28.25
CA GLY A 403 -13.96 7.28 -28.05
C GLY A 403 -13.66 8.53 -28.88
N VAL A 404 -12.85 9.41 -28.29
CA VAL A 404 -12.47 10.74 -28.78
C VAL A 404 -11.07 10.69 -29.39
N GLY A 405 -10.91 11.29 -30.59
CA GLY A 405 -9.64 11.62 -31.24
C GLY A 405 -9.68 13.09 -31.69
N LEU A 406 -8.53 13.77 -31.74
CA LEU A 406 -8.40 15.23 -31.81
C LEU A 406 -7.89 15.72 -33.18
N ALA A 407 -8.23 16.97 -33.52
CA ALA A 407 -7.47 17.82 -34.44
C ALA A 407 -7.55 19.29 -33.97
N THR A 408 -6.56 20.11 -34.33
CA THR A 408 -6.29 21.47 -33.81
C THR A 408 -6.07 22.51 -34.91
N GLU A 409 -6.47 23.78 -34.71
CA GLU A 409 -5.62 25.02 -34.73
C GLU A 409 -6.45 26.32 -34.42
N VAL A 410 -5.79 27.45 -34.11
CA VAL A 410 -6.22 28.62 -33.26
C VAL A 410 -6.00 30.00 -33.94
N VAL A 411 -6.72 31.10 -33.67
CA VAL A 411 -6.15 32.48 -33.55
C VAL A 411 -7.05 33.39 -32.69
N GLY A 412 -6.46 34.23 -31.82
CA GLY A 412 -6.90 35.65 -31.66
C GLY A 412 -7.45 36.12 -30.32
N VAL A 413 -6.59 36.76 -29.50
CA VAL A 413 -6.86 37.30 -28.16
C VAL A 413 -7.29 38.77 -28.22
N THR A 414 -8.58 39.06 -27.98
CA THR A 414 -9.10 40.32 -27.37
C THR A 414 -10.61 40.34 -27.00
N VAL A 415 -11.34 39.22 -27.08
CA VAL A 415 -12.79 39.11 -26.78
C VAL A 415 -13.09 38.05 -25.68
N ALA A 416 -12.22 37.96 -24.66
CA ALA A 416 -12.06 36.74 -23.86
C ALA A 416 -13.09 36.45 -22.75
N HIS A 417 -13.92 37.42 -22.30
CA HIS A 417 -14.74 37.19 -21.09
C HIS A 417 -16.05 36.42 -21.35
N GLY A 418 -16.82 36.75 -22.40
CA GLY A 418 -18.03 36.01 -22.78
C GLY A 418 -17.73 34.61 -23.33
N ARG A 419 -16.62 34.47 -24.09
CA ARG A 419 -16.14 33.19 -24.63
C ARG A 419 -15.74 32.20 -23.52
N TYR A 420 -15.25 32.71 -22.38
CA TYR A 420 -14.84 31.90 -21.24
C TYR A 420 -16.04 31.31 -20.48
N GLU A 421 -17.11 32.07 -20.29
CA GLU A 421 -18.32 31.58 -19.63
C GLU A 421 -19.03 30.51 -20.48
N ASP A 422 -19.14 30.74 -21.79
CA ASP A 422 -19.73 29.77 -22.71
C ASP A 422 -18.86 28.51 -22.85
N ALA A 423 -17.53 28.62 -22.88
CA ALA A 423 -16.62 27.48 -22.87
C ALA A 423 -16.68 26.68 -21.55
N ALA A 424 -16.84 27.36 -20.41
CA ALA A 424 -16.99 26.72 -19.11
C ALA A 424 -18.34 26.00 -18.98
N ILE A 425 -19.44 26.60 -19.44
CA ILE A 425 -20.77 25.96 -19.49
C ILE A 425 -20.73 24.72 -20.40
N SER A 426 -20.05 24.84 -21.54
CA SER A 426 -19.85 23.73 -22.48
C SER A 426 -19.04 22.60 -21.85
N PHE A 427 -17.89 22.89 -21.25
CA PHE A 427 -17.09 21.89 -20.54
C PHE A 427 -17.89 21.21 -19.41
N ASN A 428 -18.61 21.97 -18.59
CA ASN A 428 -19.40 21.44 -17.47
C ASN A 428 -20.58 20.58 -17.94
N ALA A 429 -21.20 20.90 -19.06
CA ALA A 429 -22.28 20.09 -19.59
C ALA A 429 -21.77 18.82 -20.32
N GLY A 430 -20.45 18.62 -20.39
CA GLY A 430 -19.81 17.52 -21.10
C GLY A 430 -19.83 17.76 -22.61
N LEU A 431 -19.59 19.00 -23.03
CA LEU A 431 -19.86 19.49 -24.38
C LEU A 431 -18.61 19.92 -25.19
N SER A 432 -17.45 20.00 -24.52
CA SER A 432 -16.13 20.29 -25.09
C SER A 432 -15.01 19.55 -24.33
N SER A 433 -13.84 19.35 -24.95
CA SER A 433 -12.68 18.71 -24.29
C SER A 433 -11.80 19.72 -23.56
N ALA A 434 -11.07 19.26 -22.54
CA ALA A 434 -10.12 20.10 -21.82
C ALA A 434 -8.85 20.44 -22.65
N GLU A 435 -8.65 19.75 -23.77
CA GLU A 435 -7.53 19.92 -24.70
C GLU A 435 -7.83 21.01 -25.73
N GLN A 436 -9.11 21.17 -26.14
CA GLN A 436 -9.61 22.34 -26.87
C GLN A 436 -9.40 23.67 -26.11
N TYR A 437 -9.13 23.59 -24.80
CA TYR A 437 -8.80 24.73 -23.95
C TYR A 437 -7.27 24.99 -23.84
N ASN A 438 -6.39 24.03 -24.14
CA ASN A 438 -4.97 24.16 -23.75
C ASN A 438 -3.93 23.52 -24.68
N ASP A 439 -4.11 23.48 -26.01
CA ASP A 439 -3.05 23.87 -26.96
C ASP A 439 -3.38 23.59 -28.44
N ARG A 440 -3.09 24.58 -29.29
CA ARG A 440 -2.34 24.35 -30.53
C ARG A 440 -1.02 23.69 -30.14
N LYS A 441 -0.80 22.41 -30.52
CA LYS A 441 0.48 21.81 -30.98
C LYS A 441 0.74 20.37 -30.51
N PHE A 442 0.77 19.47 -31.51
CA PHE A 442 1.61 18.27 -31.67
C PHE A 442 1.00 16.89 -31.42
N GLU A 443 0.41 16.32 -32.47
CA GLU A 443 0.25 14.87 -32.65
C GLU A 443 1.28 14.35 -33.66
N ARG A 444 2.02 13.30 -33.28
CA ARG A 444 2.53 12.33 -34.27
C ARG A 444 2.74 10.92 -33.73
N ASP A 445 2.84 10.71 -32.41
CA ASP A 445 3.24 9.38 -31.89
C ASP A 445 2.17 8.72 -30.99
N PHE A 446 0.88 8.88 -31.31
CA PHE A 446 -0.24 8.28 -30.55
C PHE A 446 -0.45 6.78 -30.82
N ALA A 447 0.12 6.23 -31.90
CA ALA A 447 -0.12 4.84 -32.33
C ALA A 447 0.81 3.77 -31.70
N LEU A 448 1.77 4.13 -30.84
CA LEU A 448 2.76 3.19 -30.27
C LEU A 448 2.69 3.01 -28.73
N LEU A 449 1.67 3.59 -28.08
CA LEU A 449 1.66 3.84 -26.62
C LEU A 449 0.75 2.92 -25.77
N LEU A 450 0.28 1.79 -26.30
CA LEU A 450 -0.50 0.78 -25.56
C LEU A 450 0.31 -0.46 -25.16
N ALA A 451 1.51 -0.24 -24.60
CA ALA A 451 2.30 -1.30 -23.97
C ALA A 451 2.34 -1.12 -22.43
N PRO A 452 2.18 -2.18 -21.61
CA PRO A 452 1.98 -2.05 -20.17
C PRO A 452 3.25 -1.59 -19.42
N VAL A 453 3.06 -0.76 -18.37
CA VAL A 453 3.93 -0.53 -17.17
C VAL A 453 5.12 0.46 -17.39
N SER A 454 5.52 1.43 -16.53
CA SER A 454 5.43 1.73 -15.07
C SER A 454 5.73 3.23 -14.75
N VAL A 455 5.52 3.64 -13.47
CA VAL A 455 6.27 4.66 -12.68
C VAL A 455 5.64 6.06 -12.48
N ALA A 456 4.88 6.26 -11.42
CA ALA A 456 5.39 6.62 -10.08
C ALA A 456 4.41 6.05 -9.04
N GLY A 457 4.72 6.09 -7.74
CA GLY A 457 3.94 5.41 -6.69
C GLY A 457 2.43 5.62 -6.81
N GLU A 458 1.64 4.68 -6.28
CA GLU A 458 0.15 4.55 -6.18
C GLU A 458 -0.79 5.73 -6.57
N PHE A 459 -0.30 6.97 -6.57
CA PHE A 459 -0.95 8.23 -6.91
C PHE A 459 -0.69 8.78 -8.33
N ILE A 460 0.35 8.39 -9.06
CA ILE A 460 0.67 9.03 -10.35
C ILE A 460 0.61 7.95 -11.44
N GLY A 461 -0.47 7.97 -12.23
CA GLY A 461 -0.96 6.84 -13.03
C GLY A 461 -0.02 6.15 -14.03
N SER A 462 -0.53 5.06 -14.57
CA SER A 462 0.11 3.99 -15.36
C SER A 462 0.52 4.34 -16.82
N GLY A 463 0.56 5.61 -17.21
CA GLY A 463 0.67 6.03 -18.62
C GLY A 463 2.04 6.54 -19.11
N VAL A 464 3.05 6.73 -18.25
CA VAL A 464 4.24 7.51 -18.62
C VAL A 464 5.52 6.66 -18.73
N ARG A 465 5.83 6.21 -19.95
CA ARG A 465 7.15 5.60 -20.25
C ARG A 465 8.26 6.66 -20.19
N ILE A 466 9.24 6.50 -19.29
CA ILE A 466 10.49 7.27 -19.29
C ILE A 466 11.67 6.32 -19.51
N GLY A 467 12.40 6.50 -20.61
CA GLY A 467 13.72 5.87 -20.83
C GLY A 467 13.70 4.49 -21.48
N ARG A 468 14.68 4.21 -22.36
CA ARG A 468 14.76 2.98 -23.19
C ARG A 468 15.78 1.96 -22.67
N LYS A 469 16.53 2.26 -21.59
CA LYS A 469 17.65 1.43 -21.08
C LYS A 469 17.48 0.89 -19.66
N ALA A 470 16.78 1.59 -18.76
CA ALA A 470 16.35 1.06 -17.45
C ALA A 470 15.49 -0.23 -17.55
N PHE A 471 14.98 -0.53 -18.74
CA PHE A 471 14.08 -1.65 -19.04
C PHE A 471 14.78 -2.89 -19.60
N LYS A 472 16.08 -2.84 -19.89
CA LYS A 472 16.84 -3.99 -20.37
C LYS A 472 18.01 -4.26 -19.43
N ASN A 473 17.77 -5.10 -18.42
CA ASN A 473 18.67 -6.15 -17.94
C ASN A 473 18.17 -6.69 -16.58
N SER A 474 17.31 -7.72 -16.62
CA SER A 474 17.32 -8.74 -15.57
C SER A 474 18.06 -9.95 -16.17
N PRO A 475 19.15 -10.43 -15.54
CA PRO A 475 19.87 -11.62 -16.01
C PRO A 475 19.01 -12.89 -16.10
N SER A 476 17.80 -12.90 -15.52
CA SER A 476 16.97 -14.10 -15.37
C SER A 476 15.62 -14.07 -16.11
N GLY A 477 15.35 -13.04 -16.94
CA GLY A 477 14.15 -13.05 -17.80
C GLY A 477 12.79 -13.12 -17.10
N LYS A 478 12.69 -12.86 -15.78
CA LYS A 478 11.43 -12.84 -15.04
C LYS A 478 11.25 -11.52 -14.26
N SER A 479 10.06 -10.92 -14.43
CA SER A 479 9.45 -9.78 -13.72
C SER A 479 10.31 -8.52 -13.50
N TYR A 480 9.87 -7.42 -14.12
CA TYR A 480 10.43 -6.08 -13.91
C TYR A 480 10.09 -5.59 -12.49
N ASP A 481 11.08 -5.16 -11.71
CA ASP A 481 10.84 -4.52 -10.41
C ASP A 481 10.61 -3.02 -10.64
N THR A 482 9.32 -2.65 -10.57
CA THR A 482 8.75 -1.36 -10.98
C THR A 482 8.60 -0.35 -9.84
N ASP A 483 9.05 -0.71 -8.63
CA ASP A 483 8.83 0.06 -7.42
C ASP A 483 9.99 1.04 -7.14
N MET A 484 9.98 2.16 -7.87
CA MET A 484 11.04 3.18 -7.80
C MET A 484 11.23 3.79 -6.42
N VAL A 485 10.14 3.98 -5.66
CA VAL A 485 10.22 4.48 -4.28
C VAL A 485 10.93 3.47 -3.38
N GLY A 486 10.60 2.19 -3.53
CA GLY A 486 11.30 1.10 -2.88
C GLY A 486 12.79 1.08 -3.22
N ILE A 487 13.13 1.16 -4.51
CA ILE A 487 14.53 1.20 -4.98
C ILE A 487 15.27 2.41 -4.38
N TYR A 488 14.68 3.61 -4.46
CA TYR A 488 15.27 4.83 -3.89
C TYR A 488 15.55 4.68 -2.38
N LYS A 489 14.58 4.17 -1.62
CA LYS A 489 14.73 3.92 -0.18
C LYS A 489 15.79 2.85 0.11
N LYS A 490 15.82 1.78 -0.67
CA LYS A 490 16.77 0.68 -0.54
C LYS A 490 18.19 1.17 -0.80
N GLU A 491 18.40 1.96 -1.85
CA GLU A 491 19.73 2.53 -2.15
C GLU A 491 20.13 3.57 -1.10
N GLY A 492 19.19 4.40 -0.63
CA GLY A 492 19.43 5.29 0.51
C GLY A 492 19.83 4.52 1.78
N PHE A 493 19.21 3.38 2.06
CA PHE A 493 19.61 2.47 3.13
C PHE A 493 21.02 1.92 2.87
N ARG A 494 21.29 1.36 1.69
CA ARG A 494 22.57 0.70 1.33
C ARG A 494 23.75 1.67 1.41
N GLN A 495 23.55 2.93 1.07
CA GLN A 495 24.61 3.95 1.09
C GLN A 495 24.90 4.49 2.50
N ARG A 496 24.10 4.12 3.51
CA ARG A 496 24.31 4.53 4.89
C ARG A 496 25.45 3.73 5.53
N THR A 497 26.66 4.29 5.45
CA THR A 497 27.88 3.71 6.02
C THR A 497 28.32 4.37 7.34
N SER A 498 27.44 5.12 7.98
CA SER A 498 27.61 5.71 9.31
C SER A 498 26.30 5.60 10.10
N LEU A 499 26.40 5.59 11.43
CA LEU A 499 25.23 5.54 12.32
C LEU A 499 24.30 6.73 12.06
N LEU A 500 22.98 6.51 12.17
CA LEU A 500 21.99 7.59 12.04
C LEU A 500 21.98 8.53 13.24
N LYS A 501 22.40 8.03 14.40
CA LYS A 501 22.51 8.78 15.65
C LYS A 501 23.93 8.67 16.16
N GLU A 502 24.47 9.77 16.67
CA GLU A 502 25.75 9.74 17.39
C GLU A 502 25.69 8.71 18.55
N PRO A 503 26.82 8.04 18.86
CA PRO A 503 26.89 7.09 19.95
C PRO A 503 26.24 7.67 21.22
N PRO A 504 25.30 6.93 21.84
CA PRO A 504 24.59 7.43 23.01
C PRO A 504 25.53 7.50 24.21
N LYS A 505 25.43 8.58 25.00
CA LYS A 505 26.36 8.84 26.12
C LYS A 505 25.96 8.17 27.43
N ASN A 506 24.67 7.88 27.62
CA ASN A 506 24.09 7.27 28.81
C ASN A 506 22.73 6.63 28.47
N LYS A 507 22.13 5.91 29.43
CA LYS A 507 20.83 5.26 29.29
C LYS A 507 19.71 6.20 28.80
N LYS A 508 19.62 7.43 29.33
CA LYS A 508 18.58 8.39 28.93
C LYS A 508 18.72 8.82 27.46
N ASP A 509 19.94 9.11 27.03
CA ASP A 509 20.26 9.45 25.65
C ASP A 509 20.01 8.26 24.70
N MET A 510 20.32 7.04 25.14
CA MET A 510 20.02 5.80 24.40
C MET A 510 18.53 5.65 24.12
N ILE A 511 17.68 5.75 25.16
CA ILE A 511 16.22 5.63 25.02
C ILE A 511 15.69 6.72 24.09
N GLY A 512 16.06 7.98 24.33
CA GLY A 512 15.60 9.12 23.53
C GLY A 512 16.00 9.03 22.04
N LYS A 513 17.14 8.43 21.73
CA LYS A 513 17.62 8.26 20.34
C LYS A 513 17.05 7.03 19.64
N TYR A 514 16.92 5.90 20.35
CA TYR A 514 16.74 4.57 19.74
C TYR A 514 15.44 3.83 20.07
N GLU A 515 14.63 4.24 21.06
CA GLU A 515 13.39 3.53 21.40
C GLU A 515 12.42 3.47 20.20
N ASN A 516 12.10 4.65 19.66
CA ASN A 516 11.19 4.83 18.51
C ASN A 516 11.93 4.82 17.16
N PHE A 517 13.18 4.39 17.15
CA PHE A 517 13.97 4.31 15.92
C PHE A 517 13.42 3.23 15.00
N ILE A 518 13.16 3.61 13.75
CA ILE A 518 12.72 2.73 12.67
C ILE A 518 13.89 2.61 11.69
N LEU A 519 14.59 1.48 11.74
CA LEU A 519 15.74 1.22 10.87
C LEU A 519 15.34 1.12 9.39
N VAL A 520 14.22 0.41 9.14
CA VAL A 520 13.72 0.04 7.81
C VAL A 520 12.25 0.47 7.72
N PRO A 521 11.85 1.29 6.73
CA PRO A 521 10.47 1.71 6.57
C PRO A 521 9.58 0.58 6.04
N PRO A 522 8.24 0.65 6.25
CA PRO A 522 7.31 -0.42 5.87
C PRO A 522 7.37 -0.85 4.40
N LYS A 523 7.72 0.08 3.51
CA LYS A 523 7.90 -0.18 2.08
C LYS A 523 9.04 -1.17 1.80
N LEU A 524 10.16 -1.06 2.52
CA LEU A 524 11.29 -1.99 2.36
C LEU A 524 10.99 -3.33 3.03
N ASN A 525 10.35 -3.33 4.20
CA ASN A 525 9.85 -4.56 4.82
C ASN A 525 8.95 -5.34 3.85
N ALA A 526 8.01 -4.69 3.18
CA ALA A 526 7.13 -5.33 2.20
C ALA A 526 7.92 -5.98 1.04
N ARG A 527 8.90 -5.27 0.48
CA ARG A 527 9.73 -5.81 -0.61
C ARG A 527 10.52 -7.04 -0.18
N TRP A 528 11.11 -7.01 1.02
CA TRP A 528 11.81 -8.18 1.54
C TRP A 528 10.84 -9.35 1.77
N ILE A 529 9.63 -9.10 2.28
CA ILE A 529 8.59 -10.13 2.46
C ILE A 529 8.21 -10.74 1.11
N ASP A 530 8.05 -9.93 0.07
CA ASP A 530 7.73 -10.41 -1.29
C ASP A 530 8.87 -11.29 -1.85
N ILE A 531 10.13 -10.90 -1.62
CA ILE A 531 11.30 -11.72 -1.99
C ILE A 531 11.41 -12.99 -1.14
N ALA A 532 11.08 -12.94 0.15
CA ALA A 532 11.07 -14.11 1.04
C ALA A 532 10.00 -15.12 0.61
N LYS A 533 8.79 -14.65 0.27
CA LYS A 533 7.67 -15.50 -0.21
C LYS A 533 7.93 -16.12 -1.59
N SER A 534 8.57 -15.36 -2.49
CA SER A 534 8.90 -15.83 -3.84
C SER A 534 10.21 -16.60 -3.92
N ASP A 535 10.95 -16.71 -2.82
CA ASP A 535 12.27 -17.35 -2.75
C ASP A 535 13.21 -16.86 -3.87
N ASN A 536 13.29 -15.54 -4.08
CA ASN A 536 13.97 -14.94 -5.23
C ASN A 536 15.30 -14.25 -4.86
N ALA A 537 16.00 -14.81 -3.87
CA ALA A 537 17.34 -14.40 -3.48
C ALA A 537 18.27 -15.62 -3.36
N GLY A 538 19.57 -15.41 -3.51
CA GLY A 538 20.56 -16.49 -3.51
C GLY A 538 21.09 -16.82 -2.12
N LEU A 539 20.87 -15.93 -1.15
CA LEU A 539 21.28 -16.07 0.24
C LEU A 539 20.40 -15.18 1.12
N TYR A 540 20.05 -15.67 2.31
CA TYR A 540 19.38 -14.89 3.35
C TYR A 540 20.25 -14.84 4.61
N LEU A 541 20.19 -13.71 5.31
CA LEU A 541 20.76 -13.50 6.64
C LEU A 541 19.63 -13.05 7.57
N ASP A 542 19.53 -13.70 8.73
CA ASP A 542 18.69 -13.25 9.85
C ASP A 542 19.59 -13.01 11.06
N VAL A 543 19.43 -11.87 11.72
CA VAL A 543 20.06 -11.58 13.01
C VAL A 543 19.00 -11.10 13.97
N GLU A 544 18.83 -11.82 15.08
CA GLU A 544 17.81 -11.54 16.08
C GLU A 544 18.40 -11.33 17.48
N ASN A 545 17.74 -10.49 18.28
CA ASN A 545 18.01 -10.42 19.72
C ASN A 545 17.46 -11.68 20.40
N ALA A 546 18.34 -12.63 20.69
CA ALA A 546 18.03 -13.88 21.34
C ALA A 546 17.72 -13.75 22.83
N ALA A 547 18.26 -12.71 23.47
CA ALA A 547 18.11 -12.44 24.89
C ALA A 547 16.92 -11.54 25.23
N LEU A 548 16.16 -11.04 24.25
CA LEU A 548 15.15 -9.98 24.42
C LEU A 548 14.20 -10.20 25.62
N LYS A 549 13.60 -11.39 25.73
CA LYS A 549 12.69 -11.72 26.83
C LYS A 549 13.41 -11.68 28.19
N ARG A 550 14.56 -12.37 28.26
CA ARG A 550 15.40 -12.42 29.46
C ARG A 550 15.83 -11.01 29.88
N LEU A 551 16.22 -10.16 28.94
CA LEU A 551 16.60 -8.77 29.20
C LEU A 551 15.44 -7.92 29.70
N ASN A 552 14.24 -8.09 29.13
CA ASN A 552 13.05 -7.42 29.65
C ASN A 552 12.78 -7.82 31.10
N ASP A 553 13.00 -9.09 31.45
CA ASP A 553 12.79 -9.63 32.80
C ASP A 553 13.92 -9.20 33.77
N THR A 554 15.19 -9.18 33.34
CA THR A 554 16.35 -8.87 34.21
C THR A 554 16.62 -7.37 34.36
N ILE A 555 16.48 -6.59 33.29
CA ILE A 555 16.72 -5.13 33.31
C ILE A 555 15.47 -4.39 33.80
N GLY A 556 14.26 -4.92 33.54
CA GLY A 556 12.99 -4.32 33.99
C GLY A 556 12.61 -3.01 33.28
N ASP A 557 13.33 -2.61 32.23
CA ASP A 557 13.09 -1.39 31.45
C ASP A 557 12.96 -1.72 29.95
N LYS A 558 11.72 -1.97 29.51
CA LYS A 558 11.41 -2.36 28.12
C LYS A 558 11.85 -1.30 27.10
N SER A 559 11.77 -0.02 27.45
CA SER A 559 12.19 1.09 26.57
C SER A 559 13.71 1.06 26.36
N PHE A 560 14.48 0.81 27.42
CA PHE A 560 15.93 0.67 27.32
C PHE A 560 16.35 -0.58 26.53
N VAL A 561 15.72 -1.73 26.79
CA VAL A 561 15.98 -2.98 26.04
C VAL A 561 15.64 -2.84 24.55
N THR A 562 14.54 -2.14 24.24
CA THR A 562 14.16 -1.80 22.85
C THR A 562 15.23 -0.93 22.19
N ALA A 563 15.72 0.09 22.90
CA ALA A 563 16.76 0.97 22.40
C ALA A 563 18.09 0.25 22.17
N LEU A 564 18.51 -0.65 23.09
CA LEU A 564 19.67 -1.54 22.92
C LEU A 564 19.54 -2.45 21.69
N THR A 565 18.34 -2.96 21.45
CA THR A 565 18.06 -3.79 20.27
C THR A 565 18.18 -2.97 18.98
N ASN A 566 17.70 -1.72 18.99
CA ASN A 566 17.71 -0.86 17.80
C ASN A 566 19.09 -0.29 17.45
N VAL A 567 19.92 0.02 18.45
CA VAL A 567 21.30 0.47 18.21
C VAL A 567 22.17 -0.65 17.64
N HIS A 568 22.00 -1.90 18.10
CA HIS A 568 22.69 -3.05 17.49
C HIS A 568 22.36 -3.19 16.00
N LYS A 569 21.07 -3.10 15.65
CA LYS A 569 20.62 -3.16 14.25
C LYS A 569 21.22 -2.04 13.40
N ASP A 570 21.38 -0.83 13.93
CA ASP A 570 22.02 0.29 13.21
C ASP A 570 23.53 0.05 13.01
N ILE A 571 24.24 -0.45 14.04
CA ILE A 571 25.66 -0.85 13.96
C ILE A 571 25.84 -1.95 12.91
N LEU A 572 25.08 -3.04 13.00
CA LEU A 572 25.16 -4.16 12.07
C LEU A 572 24.85 -3.70 10.64
N SER A 573 23.76 -2.94 10.45
CA SER A 573 23.40 -2.42 9.13
C SER A 573 24.48 -1.53 8.53
N THR A 574 25.08 -0.67 9.35
CA THR A 574 26.18 0.21 8.94
C THR A 574 27.37 -0.59 8.43
N LYS A 575 27.74 -1.69 9.12
CA LYS A 575 28.87 -2.54 8.69
C LYS A 575 28.52 -3.39 7.48
N VAL A 576 27.32 -3.97 7.40
CA VAL A 576 26.85 -4.70 6.21
C VAL A 576 26.83 -3.78 4.98
N ASN A 577 26.38 -2.53 5.13
CA ASN A 577 26.40 -1.54 4.06
C ASN A 577 27.82 -1.21 3.59
N LYS A 578 28.78 -1.08 4.52
CA LYS A 578 30.21 -0.94 4.18
C LYS A 578 30.72 -2.17 3.42
N LEU A 579 30.39 -3.37 3.88
CA LEU A 579 30.77 -4.61 3.21
C LEU A 579 30.27 -4.65 1.76
N LEU A 580 29.00 -4.30 1.54
CA LEU A 580 28.35 -4.35 0.22
C LEU A 580 29.02 -3.46 -0.85
N THR A 581 29.84 -2.48 -0.44
CA THR A 581 30.66 -1.69 -1.39
C THR A 581 31.71 -2.54 -2.13
N LYS A 582 32.11 -3.68 -1.56
CA LYS A 582 33.00 -4.67 -2.21
C LYS A 582 32.27 -5.58 -3.19
N TYR A 583 30.94 -5.57 -3.17
CA TYR A 583 30.07 -6.51 -3.91
C TYR A 583 29.06 -5.76 -4.81
N PRO A 584 29.52 -5.02 -5.84
CA PRO A 584 28.64 -4.23 -6.71
C PRO A 584 27.66 -5.07 -7.53
N GLY A 585 27.94 -6.36 -7.74
CA GLY A 585 27.04 -7.31 -8.41
C GLY A 585 25.97 -7.93 -7.50
N VAL A 586 26.02 -7.68 -6.19
CA VAL A 586 25.06 -8.20 -5.21
C VAL A 586 24.07 -7.11 -4.85
N ASP A 587 22.78 -7.35 -5.08
CA ASP A 587 21.69 -6.48 -4.60
C ASP A 587 21.12 -7.00 -3.28
N ILE A 588 20.39 -6.16 -2.54
CA ILE A 588 19.75 -6.56 -1.29
C ILE A 588 18.28 -6.20 -1.24
N GLU A 589 17.45 -6.98 -0.55
CA GLU A 589 16.30 -6.43 0.15
C GLU A 589 16.57 -6.52 1.65
N VAL A 590 15.99 -5.60 2.43
CA VAL A 590 16.21 -5.53 3.87
C VAL A 590 14.90 -5.43 4.62
N TYR A 591 14.83 -6.07 5.78
CA TYR A 591 13.69 -6.08 6.68
C TYR A 591 14.14 -5.80 8.11
N SER A 592 13.33 -5.10 8.89
CA SER A 592 13.52 -4.96 10.33
C SER A 592 12.20 -4.87 11.08
N ASP A 593 12.11 -5.62 12.18
CA ASP A 593 11.00 -5.58 13.14
C ASP A 593 11.50 -5.26 14.56
N PHE A 594 10.71 -5.53 15.60
CA PHE A 594 11.09 -5.28 16.98
C PHE A 594 12.33 -6.09 17.42
N LYS A 595 12.53 -7.32 16.93
CA LYS A 595 13.55 -8.25 17.42
C LYS A 595 14.73 -8.40 16.46
N SER A 596 14.51 -8.24 15.16
CA SER A 596 15.42 -8.75 14.14
C SER A 596 15.72 -7.75 13.03
N VAL A 597 16.83 -7.97 12.34
CA VAL A 597 17.16 -7.39 11.04
C VAL A 597 17.51 -8.51 10.08
N ARG A 598 16.94 -8.46 8.87
CA ARG A 598 17.05 -9.54 7.88
C ARG A 598 17.45 -8.98 6.52
N TYR A 599 18.23 -9.76 5.79
CA TYR A 599 18.70 -9.43 4.45
C TYR A 599 18.39 -10.57 3.49
N ALA A 600 18.01 -10.22 2.27
CA ALA A 600 17.93 -11.12 1.14
C ALA A 600 18.92 -10.64 0.07
N PHE A 601 19.94 -11.43 -0.24
CA PHE A 601 21.01 -11.09 -1.17
C PHE A 601 20.73 -11.69 -2.55
N LYS A 602 20.69 -10.83 -3.57
CA LYS A 602 20.32 -11.19 -4.96
C LYS A 602 21.56 -11.14 -5.87
N PRO A 603 21.56 -11.87 -7.00
CA PRO A 603 20.47 -12.67 -7.58
C PRO A 603 20.28 -14.06 -6.93
N LYS A 604 19.19 -14.77 -7.27
CA LYS A 604 18.94 -16.16 -6.85
C LYS A 604 20.09 -17.09 -7.28
N ASP A 605 20.48 -17.01 -8.54
CA ASP A 605 21.53 -17.84 -9.13
C ASP A 605 22.93 -17.23 -8.93
N MET A 606 23.23 -16.85 -7.67
CA MET A 606 24.55 -16.29 -7.32
C MET A 606 25.65 -17.33 -7.53
N PRO A 607 26.77 -17.00 -8.23
CA PRO A 607 27.87 -17.93 -8.41
C PRO A 607 28.38 -18.50 -7.08
N PRO A 608 28.65 -19.81 -6.95
CA PRO A 608 29.05 -20.44 -5.69
C PRO A 608 30.26 -19.77 -5.01
N GLU A 609 31.28 -19.40 -5.78
CA GLU A 609 32.47 -18.70 -5.27
C GLU A 609 32.16 -17.30 -4.74
N LEU A 610 31.26 -16.57 -5.41
CA LEU A 610 30.81 -15.25 -4.95
C LEU A 610 30.04 -15.38 -3.64
N LYS A 611 29.14 -16.37 -3.58
CA LYS A 611 28.33 -16.65 -2.40
C LYS A 611 29.18 -17.08 -1.20
N SER A 612 30.13 -17.98 -1.39
CA SER A 612 31.04 -18.44 -0.33
C SER A 612 31.88 -17.30 0.24
N ARG A 613 32.45 -16.44 -0.63
CA ARG A 613 33.17 -15.23 -0.19
C ARG A 613 32.27 -14.27 0.58
N LEU A 614 31.06 -14.01 0.08
CA LEU A 614 30.09 -13.15 0.74
C LEU A 614 29.72 -13.70 2.13
N GLN A 615 29.46 -14.99 2.26
CA GLN A 615 29.15 -15.63 3.56
C GLN A 615 30.29 -15.45 4.56
N LYS A 616 31.54 -15.67 4.13
CA LYS A 616 32.72 -15.48 4.99
C LYS A 616 32.86 -14.03 5.46
N ASP A 617 32.70 -13.07 4.56
CA ASP A 617 32.79 -11.66 4.93
C ASP A 617 31.61 -11.18 5.79
N LEU A 618 30.41 -11.75 5.59
CA LEU A 618 29.24 -11.50 6.44
C LEU A 618 29.48 -12.00 7.87
N ASP A 619 30.10 -13.17 8.04
CA ASP A 619 30.46 -13.70 9.36
C ASP A 619 31.43 -12.78 10.11
N SER A 620 32.50 -12.34 9.43
CA SER A 620 33.43 -11.35 9.98
C SER A 620 32.72 -10.04 10.36
N THR A 621 31.86 -9.55 9.46
CA THR A 621 31.09 -8.31 9.66
C THR A 621 30.15 -8.41 10.87
N TYR A 622 29.48 -9.55 11.03
CA TYR A 622 28.61 -9.84 12.16
C TYR A 622 29.39 -9.89 13.47
N LYS A 623 30.55 -10.58 13.50
CA LYS A 623 31.43 -10.64 14.67
C LYS A 623 31.93 -9.26 15.10
N GLU A 624 32.35 -8.44 14.13
CA GLU A 624 32.76 -7.06 14.39
C GLU A 624 31.60 -6.20 14.93
N ALA A 625 30.38 -6.37 14.39
CA ALA A 625 29.20 -5.65 14.88
C ALA A 625 28.87 -5.99 16.33
N ASN A 626 28.85 -7.28 16.66
CA ASN A 626 28.58 -7.74 18.03
C ASN A 626 29.67 -7.28 19.01
N THR A 627 30.93 -7.29 18.59
CA THR A 627 32.05 -6.83 19.42
C THR A 627 31.95 -5.34 19.72
N GLU A 628 31.70 -4.52 18.69
CA GLU A 628 31.51 -3.08 18.84
C GLU A 628 30.33 -2.75 19.75
N PHE A 629 29.19 -3.42 19.52
CA PHE A 629 28.01 -3.28 20.37
C PHE A 629 28.30 -3.69 21.83
N ALA A 630 28.94 -4.84 22.06
CA ALA A 630 29.22 -5.31 23.40
C ALA A 630 30.16 -4.37 24.17
N ASN A 631 31.19 -3.85 23.51
CA ASN A 631 32.10 -2.87 24.11
C ASN A 631 31.37 -1.57 24.47
N MET A 632 30.47 -1.10 23.60
CA MET A 632 29.65 0.08 23.86
C MET A 632 28.72 -0.14 25.07
N VAL A 633 28.03 -1.28 25.14
CA VAL A 633 27.04 -1.58 26.19
C VAL A 633 27.69 -1.84 27.55
N LYS A 634 28.85 -2.49 27.60
CA LYS A 634 29.59 -2.75 28.85
C LYS A 634 29.94 -1.47 29.63
N THR A 635 30.00 -0.33 28.93
CA THR A 635 30.28 0.98 29.56
C THR A 635 29.02 1.77 29.95
N MET A 636 27.82 1.23 29.72
CA MET A 636 26.56 1.93 30.00
C MET A 636 26.00 1.63 31.40
N ASP A 637 25.33 2.63 31.97
CA ASP A 637 24.54 2.48 33.18
C ASP A 637 23.27 1.65 32.93
N GLY A 638 22.90 0.81 33.91
CA GLY A 638 21.64 0.04 33.89
C GLY A 638 21.70 -1.34 33.21
N VAL A 639 22.90 -1.83 32.86
CA VAL A 639 23.12 -3.22 32.46
C VAL A 639 23.84 -3.94 33.61
N PRO A 640 23.26 -5.01 34.19
CA PRO A 640 23.92 -5.76 35.26
C PRO A 640 25.24 -6.42 34.82
N ASP A 641 26.23 -6.53 35.71
CA ASP A 641 27.52 -7.20 35.44
C ASP A 641 27.38 -8.69 35.10
N THR A 642 26.25 -9.30 35.47
CA THR A 642 25.89 -10.68 35.14
C THR A 642 25.45 -10.86 33.69
N GLU A 643 25.26 -9.78 32.94
CA GLU A 643 24.90 -9.84 31.53
C GLU A 643 26.11 -9.99 30.60
N HIS A 644 25.92 -10.69 29.48
CA HIS A 644 26.93 -10.89 28.45
C HIS A 644 26.44 -10.35 27.09
N PRO A 645 26.61 -9.03 26.81
CA PRO A 645 26.08 -8.40 25.60
C PRO A 645 26.56 -9.01 24.28
N ASP A 646 27.73 -9.63 24.27
CA ASP A 646 28.32 -10.36 23.14
C ASP A 646 27.55 -11.63 22.76
N GLN A 647 26.68 -12.12 23.63
CA GLN A 647 25.85 -13.32 23.42
C GLN A 647 24.38 -13.01 23.13
N TRP A 648 23.97 -11.74 23.20
CA TRP A 648 22.57 -11.35 23.09
C TRP A 648 21.98 -11.51 21.70
N PHE A 649 22.80 -11.37 20.65
CA PHE A 649 22.35 -11.42 19.26
C PHE A 649 22.87 -12.66 18.58
N GLN A 650 21.98 -13.37 17.87
CA GLN A 650 22.30 -14.61 17.18
C GLN A 650 21.99 -14.46 15.70
N GLY A 651 22.83 -15.03 14.85
CA GLY A 651 22.75 -14.85 13.41
C GLY A 651 22.75 -16.16 12.64
N GLY A 652 21.98 -16.20 11.55
CA GLY A 652 21.76 -17.39 10.75
C GLY A 652 21.77 -17.12 9.25
N LEU A 653 22.31 -18.07 8.49
CA LEU A 653 22.36 -18.06 7.04
C LEU A 653 21.51 -19.20 6.46
N GLY A 654 20.86 -18.94 5.33
CA GLY A 654 20.01 -19.92 4.64
C GLY A 654 19.82 -19.60 3.15
N LEU A 655 19.32 -20.57 2.40
CA LEU A 655 18.88 -20.38 1.00
C LEU A 655 17.51 -19.74 0.92
N THR A 656 16.68 -19.94 1.94
CA THR A 656 15.38 -19.28 2.12
C THR A 656 15.39 -18.42 3.38
N ALA A 657 14.42 -17.52 3.50
CA ALA A 657 14.25 -16.70 4.70
C ALA A 657 14.01 -17.54 5.96
N ASP A 658 13.23 -18.62 5.86
CA ASP A 658 12.94 -19.53 6.97
C ASP A 658 14.15 -20.34 7.41
N GLN A 659 14.97 -20.79 6.46
CA GLN A 659 16.23 -21.46 6.77
C GLN A 659 17.16 -20.53 7.56
N ALA A 660 17.31 -19.28 7.13
CA ALA A 660 18.14 -18.30 7.84
C ALA A 660 17.60 -18.00 9.25
N GLY A 661 16.28 -17.82 9.39
CA GLY A 661 15.63 -17.58 10.68
C GLY A 661 15.78 -18.74 11.66
N GLN A 662 15.63 -19.98 11.19
CA GLN A 662 15.83 -21.17 12.03
C GLN A 662 17.29 -21.36 12.41
N SER A 663 18.23 -21.14 11.49
CA SER A 663 19.66 -21.13 11.80
C SER A 663 19.99 -20.12 12.91
N ALA A 664 19.43 -18.90 12.84
CA ALA A 664 19.65 -17.88 13.86
C ALA A 664 19.08 -18.28 15.22
N LYS A 665 17.90 -18.92 15.23
CA LYS A 665 17.24 -19.41 16.45
C LYS A 665 18.04 -20.52 17.12
N LYS A 666 18.55 -21.47 16.33
CA LYS A 666 19.31 -22.66 16.76
C LYS A 666 20.78 -22.39 17.07
N ALA A 667 21.33 -21.25 16.63
CA ALA A 667 22.70 -20.84 16.96
C ALA A 667 22.98 -20.83 18.48
N ARG A 668 21.94 -20.60 19.29
CA ARG A 668 22.00 -20.64 20.77
C ARG A 668 22.43 -22.00 21.32
N ASP A 669 22.01 -23.08 20.65
CA ASP A 669 22.23 -24.46 21.11
C ASP A 669 23.64 -24.96 20.75
N LEU A 670 24.31 -24.28 19.80
CA LEU A 670 25.62 -24.68 19.28
C LEU A 670 26.80 -24.15 20.09
N SER A 671 26.57 -23.30 21.11
CA SER A 671 27.60 -22.74 22.01
C SER A 671 28.78 -22.05 21.30
N ARG A 672 28.49 -21.26 20.25
CA ARG A 672 29.50 -20.50 19.49
C ARG A 672 29.15 -19.01 19.45
N PRO A 673 29.58 -18.20 20.44
CA PRO A 673 29.25 -16.78 20.47
C PRO A 673 29.86 -16.04 19.26
N ALA A 674 29.08 -15.12 18.69
CA ALA A 674 29.49 -14.23 17.61
C ALA A 674 29.96 -14.92 16.31
N GLN A 675 29.37 -16.06 15.96
CA GLN A 675 29.50 -16.72 14.66
C GLN A 675 28.13 -16.91 14.01
N LEU A 676 28.03 -16.72 12.69
CA LEU A 676 26.84 -17.05 11.92
C LEU A 676 26.70 -18.57 11.78
N THR A 677 25.50 -19.08 12.04
CA THR A 677 25.16 -20.49 11.85
C THR A 677 24.54 -20.72 10.46
N SER A 678 24.95 -21.76 9.75
CA SER A 678 24.37 -22.12 8.46
C SER A 678 23.28 -23.20 8.60
N PHE A 679 22.32 -23.21 7.67
CA PHE A 679 21.23 -24.19 7.70
C PHE A 679 21.70 -25.65 7.64
N GLY A 680 22.81 -25.91 6.93
CA GLY A 680 23.39 -27.25 6.85
C GLY A 680 23.84 -27.80 8.21
N GLU A 681 24.22 -26.93 9.15
CA GLU A 681 24.66 -27.32 10.49
C GLU A 681 23.50 -27.71 11.42
N ILE A 682 22.28 -27.25 11.14
CA ILE A 682 21.11 -27.45 12.01
C ILE A 682 20.08 -28.44 11.44
N LYS A 683 20.30 -28.97 10.24
CA LYS A 683 19.36 -29.85 9.54
C LYS A 683 18.94 -31.05 10.42
N ASN A 684 19.91 -31.78 10.95
CA ASN A 684 19.65 -32.95 11.79
C ASN A 684 18.92 -32.59 13.10
N ILE A 685 19.10 -31.37 13.61
CA ILE A 685 18.39 -30.90 14.81
C ILE A 685 16.90 -30.76 14.51
N ILE A 686 16.55 -30.12 13.37
CA ILE A 686 15.16 -29.96 12.94
C ILE A 686 14.50 -31.33 12.71
N GLU A 687 15.19 -32.24 12.02
CA GLU A 687 14.66 -33.56 11.69
C GLU A 687 14.42 -34.39 12.96
N GLY A 688 15.35 -34.36 13.93
CA GLY A 688 15.18 -35.03 15.22
C GLY A 688 14.09 -34.41 16.11
N GLU A 689 13.83 -33.11 15.99
CA GLU A 689 12.71 -32.45 16.67
C GLU A 689 11.37 -32.86 16.04
N ALA A 690 11.28 -32.92 14.71
CA ALA A 690 10.09 -33.41 14.01
C ALA A 690 9.78 -34.87 14.37
N GLU A 691 10.80 -35.72 14.50
CA GLU A 691 10.64 -37.10 14.98
C GLU A 691 10.17 -37.14 16.44
N THR A 692 10.74 -36.32 17.32
CA THR A 692 10.31 -36.19 18.72
C THR A 692 8.83 -35.78 18.81
N ILE A 693 8.40 -34.83 17.99
CA ILE A 693 7.02 -34.37 17.90
C ILE A 693 6.10 -35.52 17.48
N THR A 694 6.44 -36.21 16.39
CA THR A 694 5.64 -37.30 15.83
C THR A 694 5.51 -38.46 16.83
N ASN A 695 6.60 -38.84 17.49
CA ASN A 695 6.59 -39.92 18.47
C ASN A 695 5.72 -39.60 19.69
N TYR A 696 5.72 -38.35 20.16
CA TYR A 696 4.83 -37.92 21.24
C TYR A 696 3.36 -37.85 20.79
N SER A 697 3.08 -37.36 19.58
CA SER A 697 1.71 -37.35 19.02
C SER A 697 1.08 -38.75 18.99
N ARG A 698 1.87 -39.79 18.70
CA ARG A 698 1.43 -41.19 18.72
C ARG A 698 1.22 -41.76 20.11
N SER A 699 1.89 -41.22 21.13
CA SER A 699 1.69 -41.66 22.53
C SER A 699 0.44 -41.07 23.17
N LEU A 700 -0.16 -40.03 22.56
CA LEU A 700 -1.43 -39.44 22.97
C LEU A 700 -2.63 -40.33 22.59
N THR A 701 -2.76 -41.47 23.26
CA THR A 701 -3.86 -42.42 23.11
C THR A 701 -5.03 -42.11 24.06
N LYS A 702 -6.13 -42.85 23.96
CA LYS A 702 -7.29 -42.72 24.87
C LYS A 702 -6.96 -43.04 26.33
N ASP A 703 -5.90 -43.81 26.58
CA ASP A 703 -5.46 -44.19 27.92
C ASP A 703 -4.49 -43.19 28.54
N HIS A 704 -4.02 -42.21 27.77
CA HIS A 704 -3.11 -41.18 28.26
C HIS A 704 -3.82 -40.31 29.32
N PRO A 705 -3.19 -39.91 30.44
CA PRO A 705 -3.86 -39.16 31.51
C PRO A 705 -4.55 -37.86 31.05
N LEU A 706 -3.97 -37.17 30.07
CA LEU A 706 -4.58 -35.98 29.47
C LEU A 706 -5.93 -36.27 28.76
N ALA A 707 -6.16 -37.49 28.26
CA ALA A 707 -7.41 -37.86 27.61
C ALA A 707 -8.59 -37.81 28.58
N LYS A 708 -8.38 -38.28 29.83
CA LYS A 708 -9.40 -38.29 30.89
C LYS A 708 -9.94 -36.90 31.22
N ALA A 709 -9.11 -35.87 31.05
CA ALA A 709 -9.45 -34.47 31.30
C ALA A 709 -9.82 -33.69 30.02
N ASN A 710 -10.07 -34.36 28.89
CA ASN A 710 -10.36 -33.73 27.59
C ASN A 710 -9.27 -32.75 27.12
N LEU A 711 -8.00 -33.05 27.44
CA LEU A 711 -6.84 -32.22 27.10
C LEU A 711 -6.06 -32.74 25.88
N ILE A 712 -6.65 -33.66 25.12
CA ILE A 712 -6.13 -34.17 23.85
C ILE A 712 -7.13 -33.80 22.75
N GLU A 713 -6.61 -33.44 21.59
CA GLU A 713 -7.39 -33.14 20.40
C GLU A 713 -6.84 -33.92 19.19
N ALA A 714 -7.75 -34.36 18.33
CA ALA A 714 -7.41 -35.03 17.09
C ALA A 714 -6.99 -34.00 16.03
N ILE A 715 -5.94 -34.31 15.26
CA ILE A 715 -5.51 -33.49 14.13
C ILE A 715 -6.31 -33.92 12.89
N PRO A 716 -7.12 -33.03 12.29
CA PRO A 716 -7.97 -33.41 11.17
C PRO A 716 -7.16 -33.91 9.96
N GLY A 717 -7.52 -35.09 9.47
CA GLY A 717 -6.98 -35.69 8.24
C GLY A 717 -5.65 -36.44 8.37
N THR A 718 -5.10 -36.60 9.58
CA THR A 718 -3.79 -37.27 9.78
C THR A 718 -3.85 -38.53 10.63
N GLY A 719 -4.92 -38.73 11.42
CA GLY A 719 -5.03 -39.84 12.38
C GLY A 719 -4.15 -39.67 13.62
N GLU A 720 -3.41 -38.56 13.72
CA GLU A 720 -2.53 -38.22 14.83
C GLU A 720 -3.24 -37.29 15.83
N ASN A 721 -2.73 -37.23 17.06
CA ASN A 721 -3.26 -36.37 18.12
C ASN A 721 -2.24 -35.31 18.56
N THR A 722 -2.75 -34.24 19.18
CA THR A 722 -1.94 -33.25 19.91
C THR A 722 -2.65 -32.87 21.21
N VAL A 723 -1.99 -32.09 22.06
CA VAL A 723 -2.59 -31.56 23.28
C VAL A 723 -3.47 -30.35 22.99
N ALA A 724 -4.53 -30.18 23.76
CA ALA A 724 -5.44 -29.04 23.63
C ALA A 724 -4.75 -27.70 23.93
N LEU A 725 -5.26 -26.61 23.35
CA LEU A 725 -4.72 -25.26 23.53
C LEU A 725 -4.45 -24.85 25.00
N PRO A 726 -5.32 -25.16 25.99
CA PRO A 726 -5.08 -24.81 27.39
C PRO A 726 -3.81 -25.45 27.97
N VAL A 727 -3.40 -26.61 27.47
CA VAL A 727 -2.16 -27.28 27.89
C VAL A 727 -0.95 -26.46 27.48
N PHE A 728 -0.88 -26.01 26.23
CA PHE A 728 0.18 -25.12 25.75
C PHE A 728 0.22 -23.80 26.53
N GLU A 729 -0.94 -23.24 26.91
CA GLU A 729 -0.98 -22.05 27.74
C GLU A 729 -0.40 -22.26 29.15
N VAL A 730 -0.61 -23.43 29.75
CA VAL A 730 -0.04 -23.78 31.06
C VAL A 730 1.47 -24.01 30.94
N ILE A 731 1.92 -24.82 29.99
CA ILE A 731 3.35 -25.15 29.81
C ILE A 731 4.19 -23.88 29.67
N ARG A 732 3.76 -22.92 28.84
CA ARG A 732 4.48 -21.66 28.61
C ARG A 732 4.59 -20.76 29.85
N LYS A 733 3.76 -21.01 30.89
CA LYS A 733 3.73 -20.23 32.13
C LYS A 733 4.47 -20.92 33.29
N VAL A 734 4.93 -22.15 33.11
CA VAL A 734 5.76 -22.84 34.11
C VAL A 734 7.10 -22.11 34.22
N LYS A 735 7.38 -21.56 35.40
CA LYS A 735 8.62 -20.80 35.65
C LYS A 735 9.80 -21.74 35.80
N SER A 736 10.90 -21.40 35.14
CA SER A 736 12.21 -22.00 35.41
C SER A 736 12.57 -21.83 36.90
N PRO A 737 13.11 -22.87 37.54
CA PRO A 737 13.56 -22.76 38.93
C PRO A 737 14.68 -21.74 39.10
N SER A 738 14.68 -21.01 40.22
CA SER A 738 15.85 -20.20 40.61
C SER A 738 17.01 -21.11 41.03
N ARG A 739 18.23 -20.56 41.05
CA ARG A 739 19.41 -21.28 41.53
C ARG A 739 19.24 -21.80 42.97
N SER A 740 18.68 -20.97 43.86
CA SER A 740 18.41 -21.37 45.24
C SER A 740 17.38 -22.49 45.34
N GLU A 741 16.33 -22.46 44.51
CA GLU A 741 15.34 -23.55 44.45
C GLU A 741 15.99 -24.87 43.99
N LEU A 742 16.95 -24.79 43.06
CA LEU A 742 17.66 -25.96 42.56
C LEU A 742 18.62 -26.55 43.59
N GLU A 743 19.37 -25.71 44.31
CA GLU A 743 20.27 -26.15 45.37
C GLU A 743 19.50 -26.89 46.48
N VAL A 744 18.34 -26.35 46.89
CA VAL A 744 17.44 -27.01 47.87
C VAL A 744 16.90 -28.32 47.31
N TYR A 745 16.42 -28.34 46.07
CA TYR A 745 15.88 -29.54 45.45
C TYR A 745 16.94 -30.64 45.29
N GLN A 746 18.17 -30.29 44.90
CA GLN A 746 19.28 -31.22 44.78
C GLN A 746 19.65 -31.86 46.12
N ALA A 747 19.75 -31.05 47.18
CA ALA A 747 20.05 -31.54 48.53
C ALA A 747 18.94 -32.49 49.04
N THR A 748 17.67 -32.10 48.85
CA THR A 748 16.51 -32.92 49.24
C THR A 748 16.50 -34.24 48.47
N TYR A 749 16.67 -34.19 47.16
CA TYR A 749 16.67 -35.38 46.30
C TYR A 749 17.83 -36.33 46.63
N LEU A 750 19.02 -35.80 46.92
CA LEU A 750 20.17 -36.60 47.36
C LEU A 750 19.88 -37.27 48.71
N SER A 751 19.29 -36.56 49.66
CA SER A 751 18.89 -37.11 50.96
C SER A 751 17.86 -38.23 50.81
N ASP A 752 16.86 -38.04 49.95
CA ASP A 752 15.74 -38.98 49.82
C ASP A 752 16.09 -40.23 49.00
N THR A 753 16.98 -40.11 48.01
CA THR A 753 17.24 -41.17 47.03
C THR A 753 18.67 -41.70 47.02
N GLY A 754 19.61 -41.01 47.69
CA GLY A 754 21.04 -41.30 47.61
C GLY A 754 21.70 -40.92 46.28
N VAL A 755 20.97 -40.32 45.33
CA VAL A 755 21.46 -39.99 43.99
C VAL A 755 21.71 -38.49 43.85
N SER A 756 22.92 -38.11 43.44
CA SER A 756 23.24 -36.72 43.12
C SER A 756 22.76 -36.35 41.71
N LEU A 757 22.13 -35.17 41.57
CA LEU A 757 21.66 -34.65 40.30
C LEU A 757 22.55 -33.50 39.83
N THR A 758 22.83 -33.45 38.53
CA THR A 758 23.36 -32.21 37.92
C THR A 758 22.31 -31.11 37.95
N HIS A 759 22.74 -29.85 37.85
CA HIS A 759 21.84 -28.70 37.84
C HIS A 759 20.80 -28.75 36.69
N ILE A 760 21.19 -29.31 35.54
CA ILE A 760 20.27 -29.52 34.40
C ILE A 760 19.22 -30.58 34.75
N GLN A 761 19.64 -31.72 35.28
CA GLN A 761 18.72 -32.80 35.69
C GLN A 761 17.75 -32.36 36.78
N ALA A 762 18.24 -31.60 37.77
CA ALA A 762 17.42 -31.03 38.83
C ALA A 762 16.36 -30.07 38.26
N SER A 763 16.77 -29.19 37.34
CA SER A 763 15.86 -28.24 36.69
C SER A 763 14.77 -28.95 35.88
N GLU A 764 15.13 -29.91 35.02
CA GLU A 764 14.16 -30.69 34.25
C GLU A 764 13.14 -31.40 35.15
N ARG A 765 13.60 -32.08 36.22
CA ARG A 765 12.74 -32.81 37.14
C ARG A 765 11.79 -31.87 37.87
N LEU A 766 12.30 -30.77 38.42
CA LEU A 766 11.47 -29.81 39.16
C LEU A 766 10.46 -29.12 38.24
N MET A 767 10.83 -28.77 37.00
CA MET A 767 9.85 -28.25 36.03
C MET A 767 8.77 -29.28 35.70
N SER A 768 9.13 -30.55 35.57
CA SER A 768 8.18 -31.62 35.25
C SER A 768 7.16 -31.82 36.39
N VAL A 769 7.62 -31.76 37.65
CA VAL A 769 6.75 -31.78 38.83
C VAL A 769 5.82 -30.56 38.84
N ARG A 770 6.35 -29.36 38.58
CA ARG A 770 5.54 -28.13 38.51
C ARG A 770 4.46 -28.22 37.44
N LEU A 771 4.80 -28.70 36.24
CA LEU A 771 3.84 -28.83 35.14
C LEU A 771 2.73 -29.84 35.48
N ALA A 772 3.10 -31.03 35.99
CA ALA A 772 2.13 -32.04 36.42
C ALA A 772 1.15 -31.45 37.46
N ASN A 773 1.67 -30.76 38.47
CA ASN A 773 0.86 -30.13 39.51
C ASN A 773 -0.10 -29.06 38.95
N GLU A 774 0.38 -28.20 38.05
CA GLU A 774 -0.45 -27.16 37.42
C GLU A 774 -1.59 -27.77 36.59
N LEU A 775 -1.32 -28.79 35.77
CA LEU A 775 -2.35 -29.46 34.96
C LEU A 775 -3.34 -30.23 35.81
N ASN A 776 -2.86 -30.94 36.85
CA ASN A 776 -3.72 -31.68 37.77
C ASN A 776 -4.64 -30.75 38.57
N THR A 777 -4.10 -29.63 39.06
CA THR A 777 -4.89 -28.65 39.83
C THR A 777 -5.91 -27.93 38.95
N LYS A 778 -5.55 -27.59 37.71
CA LYS A 778 -6.42 -26.83 36.79
C LYS A 778 -7.50 -27.66 36.13
N PHE A 779 -7.18 -28.91 35.79
CA PHE A 779 -8.00 -29.72 34.90
C PHE A 779 -8.28 -31.15 35.41
N GLY A 780 -7.66 -31.57 36.52
CA GLY A 780 -7.86 -32.93 37.04
C GLY A 780 -7.20 -34.03 36.19
N SER A 781 -6.10 -33.73 35.48
CA SER A 781 -5.49 -34.63 34.50
C SER A 781 -4.79 -35.88 35.04
N GLU A 782 -4.58 -36.01 36.35
CA GLU A 782 -3.82 -37.12 36.97
C GLU A 782 -2.45 -37.40 36.32
N LEU A 783 -1.81 -36.37 35.75
CA LEU A 783 -0.54 -36.46 35.03
C LEU A 783 0.60 -36.71 36.01
N LEU A 784 1.42 -37.73 35.74
CA LEU A 784 2.63 -38.03 36.49
C LEU A 784 3.82 -37.17 35.99
N PRO A 785 4.83 -36.89 36.84
CA PRO A 785 6.01 -36.11 36.44
C PRO A 785 6.77 -36.66 35.22
N GLY A 786 6.76 -37.99 35.01
CA GLY A 786 7.37 -38.60 33.82
C GLY A 786 6.72 -38.15 32.51
N HIS A 787 5.39 -38.26 32.41
CA HIS A 787 4.63 -37.78 31.25
C HIS A 787 4.74 -36.25 31.09
N ALA A 788 4.82 -35.50 32.20
CA ALA A 788 5.05 -34.06 32.15
C ALA A 788 6.43 -33.70 31.58
N LYS A 789 7.46 -34.51 31.82
CA LYS A 789 8.78 -34.33 31.20
C LYS A 789 8.73 -34.49 29.69
N GLU A 790 8.05 -35.54 29.22
CA GLU A 790 7.85 -35.78 27.78
C GLU A 790 7.06 -34.65 27.13
N LEU A 791 6.02 -34.16 27.81
CA LEU A 791 5.21 -33.03 27.38
C LEU A 791 6.02 -31.72 27.30
N LEU A 792 6.93 -31.47 28.25
CA LEU A 792 7.86 -30.33 28.20
C LEU A 792 8.77 -30.41 26.96
N LYS A 793 9.32 -31.60 26.68
CA LYS A 793 10.16 -31.85 25.51
C LYS A 793 9.36 -31.68 24.21
N TYR A 794 8.15 -32.22 24.15
CA TYR A 794 7.24 -32.04 23.02
C TYR A 794 6.97 -30.56 22.75
N SER A 795 6.56 -29.81 23.77
CA SER A 795 6.27 -28.38 23.63
C SER A 795 7.50 -27.55 23.28
N SER A 796 8.69 -27.90 23.77
CA SER A 796 9.92 -27.17 23.43
C SER A 796 10.34 -27.45 21.99
N SER A 797 10.23 -28.68 21.50
CA SER A 797 10.47 -29.03 20.09
C SER A 797 9.48 -28.33 19.15
N LEU A 798 8.20 -28.24 19.53
CA LEU A 798 7.21 -27.46 18.76
C LEU A 798 7.54 -25.96 18.73
N ASP A 799 7.80 -25.36 19.90
CA ASP A 799 8.14 -23.94 19.99
C ASP A 799 9.42 -23.62 19.22
N SER A 800 10.39 -24.53 19.24
CA SER A 800 11.66 -24.32 18.55
C SER A 800 11.50 -24.29 17.03
N LEU A 801 10.50 -24.98 16.46
CA LEU A 801 10.21 -24.99 15.03
C LEU A 801 9.24 -23.88 14.57
N THR A 802 8.76 -23.02 15.47
CA THR A 802 7.93 -21.86 15.07
C THR A 802 8.70 -20.90 14.16
N PRO A 803 8.14 -20.53 12.98
CA PRO A 803 8.76 -19.55 12.09
C PRO A 803 8.74 -18.13 12.68
N GLY A 804 9.68 -17.29 12.23
CA GLY A 804 9.67 -15.88 12.56
C GLY A 804 8.52 -15.13 11.86
N LEU A 805 7.85 -14.21 12.56
CA LEU A 805 6.79 -13.38 11.99
C LEU A 805 7.34 -12.38 10.96
N TRP A 806 6.54 -12.07 9.95
CA TRP A 806 6.83 -11.12 8.88
C TRP A 806 5.82 -9.98 8.89
N VAL A 807 6.13 -8.88 9.57
CA VAL A 807 5.23 -7.73 9.71
C VAL A 807 5.65 -6.57 8.81
N LYS A 808 4.70 -6.06 8.02
CA LYS A 808 4.96 -4.92 7.12
C LYS A 808 5.29 -3.64 7.90
N GLU A 809 4.56 -3.37 8.97
CA GLU A 809 4.65 -2.13 9.73
C GLU A 809 4.77 -2.41 11.23
N ARG A 810 5.65 -1.64 11.89
CA ARG A 810 5.80 -1.63 13.34
C ARG A 810 4.77 -0.65 13.92
N VAL A 811 3.67 -1.17 14.44
CA VAL A 811 2.68 -0.37 15.18
C VAL A 811 3.06 -0.35 16.66
N SER A 812 2.88 0.79 17.33
CA SER A 812 3.01 0.88 18.79
C SER A 812 1.61 1.02 19.40
N ALA A 813 1.12 -0.05 20.01
CA ALA A 813 -0.15 -0.03 20.74
C ALA A 813 0.13 0.41 22.19
N ASN A 814 0.03 1.71 22.45
CA ASN A 814 0.25 2.28 23.79
C ASN A 814 -0.77 3.39 24.09
N LEU A 815 -0.94 3.72 25.37
CA LEU A 815 -1.90 4.71 25.85
C LEU A 815 -1.29 6.10 26.10
N ASN A 816 -0.09 6.38 25.59
CA ASN A 816 0.63 7.62 25.91
C ASN A 816 -0.14 8.87 25.43
N GLU A 817 -0.89 8.76 24.33
CA GLU A 817 -1.72 9.86 23.79
C GLU A 817 -3.12 9.95 24.42
N ALA A 818 -3.48 9.01 25.31
CA ALA A 818 -4.82 8.86 25.89
C ALA A 818 -5.14 9.87 27.01
N LYS A 819 -5.19 11.16 26.67
CA LYS A 819 -5.38 12.27 27.62
C LYS A 819 -6.71 12.21 28.37
N LEU A 820 -7.75 11.68 27.72
CA LEU A 820 -9.12 11.62 28.23
C LEU A 820 -9.48 10.24 28.83
N GLY A 821 -8.46 9.45 29.18
CA GLY A 821 -8.59 8.04 29.52
C GLY A 821 -8.51 7.16 28.28
N GLY A 822 -8.59 5.84 28.48
CA GLY A 822 -8.50 4.85 27.41
C GLY A 822 -8.72 3.44 27.92
N MET A 823 -8.64 2.47 27.03
CA MET A 823 -8.78 1.05 27.33
C MET A 823 -7.67 0.26 26.65
N SER A 824 -7.08 -0.72 27.32
CA SER A 824 -6.27 -1.76 26.68
C SER A 824 -7.05 -3.06 26.57
N GLY A 825 -6.73 -3.86 25.55
CA GLY A 825 -7.20 -5.22 25.35
C GLY A 825 -6.02 -6.10 24.96
N ASP A 826 -5.61 -6.99 25.87
CA ASP A 826 -4.56 -7.99 25.63
C ASP A 826 -5.19 -9.30 25.12
N VAL A 827 -4.78 -9.75 23.94
CA VAL A 827 -5.29 -10.95 23.28
C VAL A 827 -4.64 -12.20 23.86
N THR A 828 -5.46 -13.05 24.49
CA THR A 828 -4.95 -14.25 25.17
C THR A 828 -4.55 -15.37 24.20
N GLY A 829 -3.53 -16.16 24.57
CA GLY A 829 -3.22 -17.43 23.91
C GLY A 829 -2.43 -17.34 22.59
N MET A 830 -1.94 -16.16 22.18
CA MET A 830 -1.27 -15.97 20.88
C MET A 830 -0.12 -16.97 20.64
N GLY A 831 0.89 -16.96 21.50
CA GLY A 831 2.01 -17.89 21.32
C GLY A 831 1.66 -19.37 21.54
N ALA A 832 0.57 -19.70 22.26
CA ALA A 832 0.13 -21.08 22.41
C ALA A 832 -0.47 -21.62 21.10
N ARG A 833 -1.21 -20.78 20.36
CA ARG A 833 -1.73 -21.14 19.02
C ARG A 833 -0.61 -21.36 18.00
N ASN A 834 0.45 -20.56 18.04
CA ASN A 834 1.62 -20.76 17.16
C ASN A 834 2.26 -22.14 17.40
N ILE A 835 2.50 -22.51 18.66
CA ILE A 835 3.08 -23.82 19.02
C ILE A 835 2.13 -24.95 18.62
N ARG A 836 0.84 -24.81 18.94
CA ARG A 836 -0.20 -25.78 18.55
C ARG A 836 -0.21 -25.99 17.04
N GLN A 837 -0.14 -24.92 16.25
CA GLN A 837 -0.18 -25.01 14.79
C GLN A 837 1.01 -25.82 14.24
N VAL A 838 2.21 -25.68 14.81
CA VAL A 838 3.35 -26.52 14.41
C VAL A 838 3.02 -28.01 14.56
N ALA A 839 2.27 -28.42 15.59
CA ALA A 839 1.87 -29.83 15.72
C ALA A 839 0.98 -30.29 14.55
N TYR A 840 0.05 -29.42 14.12
CA TYR A 840 -0.80 -29.69 12.94
C TYR A 840 0.04 -29.75 11.66
N ASP A 841 1.02 -28.87 11.55
CA ASP A 841 1.86 -28.76 10.36
C ASP A 841 2.77 -29.97 10.21
N ILE A 842 3.39 -30.44 11.30
CA ILE A 842 4.25 -31.64 11.33
C ILE A 842 3.42 -32.91 11.12
N ALA A 843 2.25 -33.05 11.74
CA ALA A 843 1.42 -34.24 11.53
C ALA A 843 0.93 -34.39 10.08
N LYS A 844 0.92 -33.30 9.31
CA LYS A 844 0.54 -33.29 7.88
C LYS A 844 1.72 -33.47 6.93
N THR A 845 2.97 -33.45 7.40
CA THR A 845 4.12 -33.70 6.52
C THR A 845 4.23 -35.19 6.22
N THR A 846 4.60 -35.49 4.97
CA THR A 846 4.76 -36.88 4.50
C THR A 846 6.18 -37.38 4.68
N LYS A 847 7.15 -36.46 4.71
CA LYS A 847 8.56 -36.73 5.01
C LYS A 847 9.04 -35.77 6.08
N ALA A 848 9.86 -36.28 7.00
CA ALA A 848 10.43 -35.51 8.10
C ALA A 848 11.67 -34.70 7.69
N SER A 849 11.84 -34.32 6.42
CA SER A 849 13.03 -33.53 6.02
C SER A 849 12.93 -32.11 6.54
N ALA A 850 14.07 -31.51 6.91
CA ALA A 850 14.06 -30.16 7.46
C ALA A 850 13.40 -29.14 6.52
N GLU A 851 13.62 -29.23 5.21
CA GLU A 851 13.03 -28.31 4.23
C GLU A 851 11.49 -28.44 4.15
N GLU A 852 10.94 -29.66 4.21
CA GLU A 852 9.49 -29.88 4.21
C GLU A 852 8.85 -29.37 5.51
N VAL A 853 9.52 -29.61 6.65
CA VAL A 853 9.12 -29.08 7.96
C VAL A 853 9.02 -27.56 7.92
N LEU A 854 10.05 -26.86 7.43
CA LEU A 854 10.03 -25.39 7.36
C LEU A 854 8.96 -24.86 6.39
N SER A 855 8.75 -25.54 5.26
CA SER A 855 7.70 -25.15 4.32
C SER A 855 6.30 -25.32 4.92
N SER A 856 6.07 -26.41 5.65
CA SER A 856 4.78 -26.70 6.31
C SER A 856 4.51 -25.69 7.42
N THR A 857 5.47 -25.46 8.32
CA THR A 857 5.30 -24.53 9.45
C THR A 857 5.14 -23.09 9.00
N ARG A 858 5.78 -22.66 7.91
CA ARG A 858 5.55 -21.33 7.32
C ARG A 858 4.10 -21.16 6.83
N LYS A 859 3.50 -22.18 6.20
CA LYS A 859 2.09 -22.11 5.79
C LYS A 859 1.16 -22.05 7.01
N GLY A 860 1.45 -22.83 8.05
CA GLY A 860 0.70 -22.79 9.30
C GLY A 860 0.80 -21.43 10.00
N GLU A 861 1.99 -20.83 10.06
CA GLU A 861 2.19 -19.47 10.61
C GLU A 861 1.36 -18.41 9.86
N GLN A 862 1.25 -18.50 8.54
CA GLN A 862 0.41 -17.58 7.75
C GLN A 862 -1.09 -17.75 8.09
N ALA A 863 -1.56 -18.99 8.25
CA ALA A 863 -2.95 -19.26 8.62
C ALA A 863 -3.27 -18.75 10.04
N VAL A 864 -2.34 -18.94 10.98
CA VAL A 864 -2.49 -18.42 12.33
C VAL A 864 -2.40 -16.90 12.38
N THR A 865 -1.53 -16.27 11.59
CA THR A 865 -1.49 -14.80 11.46
C THR A 865 -2.81 -14.25 10.93
N GLN A 866 -3.43 -14.91 9.95
CA GLN A 866 -4.77 -14.53 9.49
C GLN A 866 -5.81 -14.63 10.62
N THR A 867 -5.78 -15.70 11.40
CA THR A 867 -6.67 -15.86 12.57
C THR A 867 -6.46 -14.71 13.58
N PHE A 868 -5.22 -14.27 13.80
CA PHE A 868 -4.95 -13.12 14.67
C PHE A 868 -5.42 -11.79 14.08
N ASP A 869 -5.30 -11.60 12.77
CA ASP A 869 -5.86 -10.44 12.10
C ASP A 869 -7.39 -10.40 12.23
N GLU A 870 -8.06 -11.55 12.15
CA GLU A 870 -9.50 -11.68 12.41
C GLU A 870 -9.85 -11.34 13.87
N ILE A 871 -9.10 -11.84 14.85
CA ILE A 871 -9.30 -11.51 16.28
C ILE A 871 -9.11 -10.01 16.55
N LYS A 872 -8.07 -9.39 15.96
CA LYS A 872 -7.84 -7.93 16.07
C LYS A 872 -8.96 -7.15 15.40
N ASN A 873 -9.41 -7.58 14.21
CA ASN A 873 -10.53 -6.95 13.53
C ASN A 873 -11.82 -7.05 14.34
N ASN A 874 -12.09 -8.20 14.96
CA ASN A 874 -13.23 -8.38 15.85
C ASN A 874 -13.18 -7.42 17.06
N PHE A 875 -12.00 -7.23 17.68
CA PHE A 875 -11.81 -6.20 18.71
C PHE A 875 -12.19 -4.82 18.21
N LYS A 876 -11.64 -4.42 17.05
CA LYS A 876 -11.88 -3.10 16.46
C LYS A 876 -13.35 -2.87 16.10
N VAL A 877 -14.00 -3.86 15.47
CA VAL A 877 -15.42 -3.81 15.13
C VAL A 877 -16.29 -3.73 16.38
N THR A 878 -15.97 -4.50 17.43
CA THR A 878 -16.72 -4.46 18.69
C THR A 878 -16.63 -3.10 19.36
N VAL A 879 -15.42 -2.51 19.44
CA VAL A 879 -15.23 -1.15 19.95
C VAL A 879 -15.98 -0.14 19.09
N LYS A 880 -15.87 -0.25 17.76
CA LYS A 880 -16.54 0.61 16.79
C LYS A 880 -18.04 0.66 17.00
N ASP A 881 -18.67 -0.51 17.01
CA ASP A 881 -20.13 -0.64 17.09
C ASP A 881 -20.68 -0.06 18.38
N VAL A 882 -19.92 -0.14 19.47
CA VAL A 882 -20.32 0.43 20.77
C VAL A 882 -20.16 1.95 20.78
N LEU A 883 -19.02 2.46 20.31
CA LEU A 883 -18.69 3.90 20.41
C LEU A 883 -19.37 4.75 19.34
N ASP A 884 -19.56 4.24 18.12
CA ASP A 884 -20.28 4.95 17.05
C ASP A 884 -21.74 5.21 17.44
N LYS A 885 -22.41 4.20 18.01
CA LYS A 885 -23.80 4.34 18.54
C LYS A 885 -23.91 5.38 19.66
N ARG A 886 -22.78 5.76 20.27
CA ARG A 886 -22.67 6.75 21.34
C ARG A 886 -22.12 8.09 20.86
N GLY A 887 -21.78 8.21 19.57
CA GLY A 887 -21.19 9.42 19.00
C GLY A 887 -19.77 9.73 19.51
N ILE A 888 -19.04 8.73 20.01
CA ILE A 888 -17.69 8.89 20.55
C ILE A 888 -16.68 8.54 19.46
N LYS A 889 -15.90 9.53 19.00
CA LYS A 889 -14.77 9.26 18.09
C LYS A 889 -13.62 8.65 18.88
N TYR A 890 -12.80 7.83 18.23
CA TYR A 890 -11.69 7.15 18.89
C TYR A 890 -10.59 6.75 17.89
N SER A 891 -9.43 6.33 18.41
CA SER A 891 -8.39 5.60 17.68
C SER A 891 -8.08 4.27 18.36
N ASP A 892 -7.71 3.25 17.58
CA ASP A 892 -7.58 1.87 18.05
C ASP A 892 -6.35 1.13 17.48
N PRO A 893 -5.12 1.59 17.77
CA PRO A 893 -3.93 0.89 17.30
C PRO A 893 -3.82 -0.49 17.96
N CYS A 894 -3.56 -1.51 17.13
CA CYS A 894 -3.25 -2.87 17.57
C CYS A 894 -1.86 -3.27 17.05
N SER A 895 -1.08 -3.95 17.88
CA SER A 895 0.25 -4.46 17.56
C SER A 895 0.50 -5.78 18.30
N GLY A 896 0.77 -6.86 17.56
CA GLY A 896 0.89 -8.19 18.16
C GLY A 896 -0.41 -8.60 18.86
N ASP A 897 -0.31 -8.96 20.14
CA ASP A 897 -1.39 -9.27 21.07
C ASP A 897 -2.00 -8.04 21.77
N ASP A 898 -1.36 -6.88 21.69
CA ASP A 898 -1.84 -5.65 22.32
C ASP A 898 -2.76 -4.86 21.39
N CYS A 899 -3.97 -4.54 21.86
CA CYS A 899 -4.83 -3.52 21.29
C CYS A 899 -5.11 -2.43 22.33
N VAL A 900 -5.19 -1.18 21.89
CA VAL A 900 -5.65 -0.08 22.75
C VAL A 900 -6.77 0.68 22.08
N MET A 901 -7.59 1.38 22.87
CA MET A 901 -8.61 2.30 22.41
C MET A 901 -8.43 3.64 23.13
N ILE A 902 -8.34 4.71 22.34
CA ILE A 902 -8.14 6.07 22.79
C ILE A 902 -9.34 6.92 22.33
N PRO A 903 -10.25 7.29 23.24
CA PRO A 903 -11.45 8.04 22.88
C PRO A 903 -11.16 9.55 22.77
N SER A 904 -11.96 10.25 21.96
CA SER A 904 -11.94 11.71 21.83
C SER A 904 -12.67 12.44 22.95
N SER A 905 -13.39 11.70 23.81
CA SER A 905 -14.11 12.19 24.97
C SER A 905 -13.96 11.19 26.11
N LYS A 906 -14.09 11.66 27.36
CA LYS A 906 -14.07 10.80 28.54
C LYS A 906 -15.20 9.76 28.46
N LEU A 907 -14.87 8.50 28.77
CA LEU A 907 -15.87 7.43 28.88
C LEU A 907 -16.63 7.53 30.22
N SER A 908 -17.94 7.37 30.16
CA SER A 908 -18.77 7.16 31.35
C SER A 908 -18.77 5.69 31.76
N THR A 909 -19.21 5.39 32.98
CA THR A 909 -19.39 4.00 33.43
C THR A 909 -20.39 3.23 32.55
N LYS A 910 -21.38 3.92 31.97
CA LYS A 910 -22.31 3.29 31.02
C LYS A 910 -21.61 2.88 29.71
N ASP A 911 -20.59 3.61 29.29
CA ASP A 911 -19.81 3.31 28.09
C ASP A 911 -18.85 2.16 28.32
N GLU A 912 -18.17 2.16 29.46
CA GLU A 912 -17.31 1.04 29.92
C GLU A 912 -18.13 -0.25 30.02
N ASN A 913 -19.30 -0.20 30.67
CA ASN A 913 -20.19 -1.36 30.79
C ASN A 913 -20.69 -1.85 29.43
N ALA A 914 -20.98 -0.95 28.49
CA ALA A 914 -21.42 -1.33 27.16
C ALA A 914 -20.32 -2.02 26.36
N LEU A 915 -19.07 -1.58 26.49
CA LEU A 915 -17.92 -2.24 25.89
C LEU A 915 -17.76 -3.66 26.46
N VAL A 916 -17.75 -3.80 27.79
CA VAL A 916 -17.59 -5.12 28.43
C VAL A 916 -18.73 -6.07 28.06
N ASN A 917 -19.98 -5.60 28.04
CA ASN A 917 -21.13 -6.40 27.61
C ASN A 917 -21.02 -6.83 26.13
N ALA A 918 -20.46 -5.98 25.27
CA ALA A 918 -20.25 -6.35 23.87
C ALA A 918 -19.19 -7.45 23.71
N PHE A 919 -18.08 -7.37 24.45
CA PHE A 919 -17.06 -8.42 24.48
C PHE A 919 -17.58 -9.73 25.12
N ALA A 920 -18.40 -9.63 26.17
CA ALA A 920 -18.98 -10.80 26.84
C ALA A 920 -19.96 -11.60 25.97
N LYS A 921 -20.49 -10.99 24.90
CA LYS A 921 -21.41 -11.63 23.95
C LYS A 921 -20.73 -12.31 22.77
N GLN A 922 -19.40 -12.26 22.70
CA GLN A 922 -18.64 -12.94 21.66
C GLN A 922 -18.48 -14.43 21.99
N ASP A 923 -18.14 -15.23 20.97
CA ASP A 923 -17.97 -16.69 21.11
C ASP A 923 -16.87 -17.09 22.11
N ASN A 924 -15.88 -16.22 22.33
CA ASN A 924 -14.83 -16.42 23.33
C ASN A 924 -14.66 -15.17 24.21
N PRO A 925 -15.47 -15.00 25.26
CA PRO A 925 -15.45 -13.81 26.13
C PRO A 925 -14.11 -13.55 26.83
N SER A 926 -13.35 -14.60 27.17
CA SER A 926 -12.03 -14.49 27.83
C SER A 926 -10.88 -14.21 26.87
N GLN A 927 -11.15 -14.06 25.57
CA GLN A 927 -10.15 -13.81 24.54
C GLN A 927 -9.40 -12.47 24.75
N TYR A 928 -10.02 -11.51 25.44
CA TYR A 928 -9.47 -10.18 25.67
C TYR A 928 -9.40 -9.88 27.18
N ARG A 929 -8.22 -9.53 27.68
CA ARG A 929 -8.07 -8.94 29.03
C ARG A 929 -8.19 -7.44 28.91
N LEU A 930 -9.23 -6.87 29.51
CA LEU A 930 -9.52 -5.45 29.37
C LEU A 930 -9.02 -4.67 30.59
N SER A 931 -8.42 -3.50 30.36
CA SER A 931 -8.06 -2.56 31.44
C SER A 931 -8.46 -1.14 31.06
N PHE A 932 -9.35 -0.54 31.85
CA PHE A 932 -9.78 0.85 31.70
C PHE A 932 -8.88 1.79 32.51
N ILE A 933 -8.40 2.83 31.83
CA ILE A 933 -7.53 3.87 32.38
C ILE A 933 -8.32 5.18 32.44
N PRO A 934 -8.43 5.83 33.62
CA PRO A 934 -9.17 7.07 33.74
C PRO A 934 -8.39 8.26 33.16
N GLU A 935 -9.10 9.37 32.95
CA GLU A 935 -8.47 10.65 32.61
C GLU A 935 -7.54 11.17 33.72
N GLY A 936 -6.56 11.99 33.35
CA GLY A 936 -5.67 12.67 34.29
C GLY A 936 -4.45 11.86 34.74
N VAL A 937 -4.27 10.62 34.26
CA VAL A 937 -3.04 9.84 34.46
C VAL A 937 -1.91 10.45 33.62
N SER A 938 -0.69 10.47 34.16
CA SER A 938 0.49 10.98 33.45
C SER A 938 0.77 10.18 32.16
N SER A 939 1.33 10.83 31.14
CA SER A 939 1.58 10.19 29.83
C SER A 939 2.43 8.92 29.95
N ALA A 940 3.45 8.91 30.82
CA ALA A 940 4.36 7.79 31.00
C ALA A 940 3.74 6.63 31.81
N ASP A 941 2.70 6.91 32.61
CA ASP A 941 2.12 5.93 33.52
C ASP A 941 0.91 5.18 32.94
N ARG A 942 0.23 5.72 31.93
CA ARG A 942 -1.02 5.14 31.39
C ARG A 942 -0.87 3.69 30.93
N THR A 943 0.17 3.42 30.14
CA THR A 943 0.45 2.08 29.63
C THR A 943 0.87 1.13 30.76
N ASN A 944 1.70 1.60 31.71
CA ASN A 944 2.10 0.80 32.87
C ASN A 944 0.90 0.44 33.77
N LEU A 945 -0.03 1.38 33.92
CA LEU A 945 -1.25 1.17 34.70
C LEU A 945 -2.17 0.13 34.04
N ALA A 946 -2.27 0.12 32.70
CA ALA A 946 -2.98 -0.92 31.96
C ALA A 946 -2.38 -2.31 32.17
N VAL A 947 -1.04 -2.41 32.15
CA VAL A 947 -0.29 -3.64 32.47
C VAL A 947 -0.56 -4.08 33.91
N HIS A 948 -0.59 -3.17 34.88
CA HIS A 948 -0.92 -3.54 36.26
C HIS A 948 -2.34 -4.10 36.38
N GLY A 949 -3.33 -3.53 35.66
CA GLY A 949 -4.68 -4.06 35.60
C GLY A 949 -4.73 -5.48 35.00
N GLU A 950 -4.00 -5.69 33.92
CA GLU A 950 -3.85 -7.01 33.31
C GLU A 950 -3.21 -8.03 34.27
N LEU A 951 -2.23 -7.63 35.07
CA LEU A 951 -1.62 -8.49 36.10
C LEU A 951 -2.63 -8.87 37.20
N VAL A 952 -3.48 -7.94 37.63
CA VAL A 952 -4.57 -8.21 38.59
C VAL A 952 -5.56 -9.21 38.03
N GLU A 953 -5.99 -9.03 36.77
CA GLU A 953 -6.88 -9.97 36.08
C GLU A 953 -6.25 -11.37 35.99
N LYS A 954 -4.97 -11.45 35.59
CA LYS A 954 -4.24 -12.72 35.46
C LYS A 954 -4.14 -13.46 36.78
N GLU A 955 -3.81 -12.75 37.86
CA GLU A 955 -3.69 -13.34 39.19
C GLU A 955 -5.06 -13.75 39.75
N LEU A 956 -6.11 -12.97 39.49
CA LEU A 956 -7.48 -13.33 39.85
C LEU A 956 -7.89 -14.64 39.17
N ARG A 957 -7.76 -14.74 37.84
CA ARG A 957 -8.08 -15.99 37.12
C ARG A 957 -7.23 -17.17 37.59
N LYS A 958 -5.94 -16.95 37.87
CA LYS A 958 -5.04 -18.00 38.36
C LYS A 958 -5.53 -18.60 39.68
N ARG A 959 -6.12 -17.81 40.56
CA ARG A 959 -6.65 -18.27 41.86
C ARG A 959 -7.95 -19.05 41.71
N LEU A 960 -8.80 -18.62 40.79
CA LEU A 960 -10.14 -19.17 40.61
C LEU A 960 -10.14 -20.47 39.80
N ILE A 961 -9.28 -20.58 38.78
CA ILE A 961 -9.26 -21.77 37.92
C ILE A 961 -8.87 -23.04 38.70
N GLY A 962 -9.65 -24.10 38.56
CA GLY A 962 -9.32 -25.42 39.08
C GLY A 962 -10.48 -26.40 39.13
N VAL A 963 -10.18 -27.58 39.68
CA VAL A 963 -11.16 -28.61 40.04
C VAL A 963 -11.35 -28.64 41.57
N GLY A 964 -12.58 -28.88 42.03
CA GLY A 964 -12.91 -28.99 43.46
C GLY A 964 -13.56 -27.74 44.08
N GLU A 965 -13.75 -27.78 45.41
CA GLU A 965 -14.41 -26.70 46.17
C GLU A 965 -13.59 -25.40 46.16
N GLY A 966 -14.26 -24.26 46.03
CA GLY A 966 -13.61 -22.94 45.95
C GLY A 966 -12.93 -22.65 44.60
N LYS A 967 -13.20 -23.44 43.56
CA LYS A 967 -12.68 -23.27 42.20
C LYS A 967 -13.81 -23.11 41.18
N ILE A 968 -13.47 -22.50 40.04
CA ILE A 968 -14.31 -22.39 38.85
C ILE A 968 -13.64 -23.19 37.74
N SER A 969 -14.40 -24.08 37.10
CA SER A 969 -13.93 -24.88 35.97
C SER A 969 -13.43 -23.98 34.83
N TYR A 970 -12.41 -24.43 34.10
CA TYR A 970 -11.87 -23.69 32.95
C TYR A 970 -12.96 -23.28 31.95
N ASP A 971 -13.86 -24.19 31.58
CA ASP A 971 -14.90 -23.94 30.58
C ASP A 971 -15.77 -22.74 30.97
N LYS A 972 -16.31 -22.72 32.19
CA LYS A 972 -17.07 -21.57 32.71
C LYS A 972 -16.25 -20.29 32.79
N LEU A 973 -15.01 -20.36 33.30
CA LEU A 973 -14.16 -19.18 33.46
C LEU A 973 -13.77 -18.57 32.11
N SER A 974 -13.66 -19.39 31.06
CA SER A 974 -13.41 -18.96 29.67
C SER A 974 -14.57 -18.14 29.06
N GLN A 975 -15.77 -18.27 29.63
CA GLN A 975 -16.99 -17.58 29.21
C GLN A 975 -17.24 -16.27 29.98
N ILE A 976 -16.22 -15.73 30.65
CA ILE A 976 -16.33 -14.46 31.39
C ILE A 976 -15.33 -13.45 30.83
N THR A 977 -15.84 -12.28 30.44
CA THR A 977 -15.00 -11.10 30.21
C THR A 977 -14.73 -10.40 31.54
N VAL A 978 -13.46 -10.23 31.89
CA VAL A 978 -13.02 -9.50 33.08
C VAL A 978 -12.34 -8.24 32.63
N ALA A 979 -12.88 -7.08 33.03
CA ALA A 979 -12.24 -5.79 32.79
C ALA A 979 -11.83 -5.15 34.12
N THR A 980 -10.60 -4.67 34.22
CA THR A 980 -10.13 -3.91 35.39
C THR A 980 -10.39 -2.42 35.22
N LYS A 981 -10.77 -1.75 36.31
CA LYS A 981 -10.87 -0.29 36.39
C LYS A 981 -9.75 0.24 37.24
N MET A 982 -8.78 0.88 36.61
CA MET A 982 -7.57 1.33 37.30
C MET A 982 -7.75 2.71 37.96
N PRO A 983 -7.04 3.00 39.06
CA PRO A 983 -7.08 4.31 39.72
C PRO A 983 -6.35 5.40 38.93
N LYS A 984 -6.53 6.67 39.29
CA LYS A 984 -5.84 7.81 38.64
C LYS A 984 -4.34 7.90 38.95
N GLN A 985 -3.88 7.23 40.00
CA GLN A 985 -2.48 7.27 40.44
C GLN A 985 -1.83 5.91 40.17
N ILE A 986 -0.60 5.93 39.66
CA ILE A 986 0.22 4.73 39.66
C ILE A 986 0.68 4.45 41.10
N LYS A 987 0.77 3.17 41.46
CA LYS A 987 1.22 2.62 42.76
C LYS A 987 0.18 2.66 43.89
N SER A 988 -0.88 3.46 43.82
CA SER A 988 -1.89 3.57 44.89
C SER A 988 -3.30 3.80 44.36
N GLY A 989 -4.30 3.48 45.18
CA GLY A 989 -5.72 3.58 44.85
C GLY A 989 -6.36 2.23 44.56
N ASP A 990 -7.68 2.22 44.39
CA ASP A 990 -8.44 0.98 44.30
C ASP A 990 -8.60 0.49 42.85
N VAL A 991 -8.40 -0.80 42.64
CA VAL A 991 -8.62 -1.50 41.37
C VAL A 991 -9.99 -2.17 41.40
N GLY A 992 -10.94 -1.65 40.62
CA GLY A 992 -12.27 -2.24 40.46
C GLY A 992 -12.35 -3.27 39.33
N LEU A 993 -13.48 -3.97 39.23
CA LEU A 993 -13.79 -4.90 38.15
C LEU A 993 -15.12 -4.57 37.48
N ILE A 994 -15.22 -4.81 36.17
CA ILE A 994 -16.47 -4.98 35.45
C ILE A 994 -16.48 -6.40 34.89
N LEU A 995 -17.50 -7.19 35.25
CA LEU A 995 -17.62 -8.59 34.90
C LEU A 995 -18.79 -8.78 33.95
N GLY A 996 -18.52 -9.26 32.74
CA GLY A 996 -19.54 -9.66 31.78
C GLY A 996 -19.59 -11.18 31.64
N VAL A 997 -20.78 -11.76 31.80
CA VAL A 997 -21.00 -13.21 31.72
C VAL A 997 -21.56 -13.57 30.34
N GLY A 998 -20.97 -14.57 29.68
CA GLY A 998 -21.46 -15.09 28.41
C GLY A 998 -22.85 -15.72 28.53
N LYS A 999 -23.66 -15.63 27.48
CA LYS A 999 -25.06 -16.07 27.48
C LYS A 999 -25.25 -17.55 27.83
N ASP A 1000 -24.30 -18.40 27.45
CA ASP A 1000 -24.45 -19.85 27.49
C ASP A 1000 -23.77 -20.52 28.70
N SER A 1001 -23.24 -19.72 29.64
CA SER A 1001 -22.54 -20.25 30.82
C SER A 1001 -22.79 -19.40 32.08
N PRO A 1002 -24.01 -19.46 32.65
CA PRO A 1002 -24.35 -18.72 33.86
C PRO A 1002 -23.49 -19.18 35.05
N LEU A 1003 -23.03 -18.23 35.86
CA LEU A 1003 -22.32 -18.50 37.11
C LEU A 1003 -23.31 -18.64 38.26
N SER A 1004 -23.08 -19.62 39.12
CA SER A 1004 -23.78 -19.76 40.39
C SER A 1004 -23.45 -18.61 41.34
N LYS A 1005 -24.32 -18.38 42.33
CA LYS A 1005 -24.08 -17.38 43.38
C LYS A 1005 -22.73 -17.57 44.09
N ALA A 1006 -22.39 -18.82 44.43
CA ALA A 1006 -21.11 -19.16 45.04
C ALA A 1006 -19.92 -18.82 44.13
N GLU A 1007 -20.02 -19.07 42.82
CA GLU A 1007 -18.97 -18.72 41.86
C GLU A 1007 -18.80 -17.20 41.72
N LYS A 1008 -19.90 -16.42 41.79
CA LYS A 1008 -19.85 -14.95 41.83
C LYS A 1008 -19.15 -14.45 43.11
N GLU A 1009 -19.49 -15.01 44.27
CA GLU A 1009 -18.86 -14.68 45.56
C GLU A 1009 -17.36 -15.04 45.59
N LEU A 1010 -16.94 -16.11 44.90
CA LEU A 1010 -15.52 -16.46 44.74
C LEU A 1010 -14.75 -15.38 43.98
N LEU A 1011 -15.30 -14.87 42.87
CA LEU A 1011 -14.69 -13.79 42.08
C LEU A 1011 -14.49 -12.52 42.91
N GLU A 1012 -15.49 -12.13 43.70
CA GLU A 1012 -15.44 -10.94 44.55
C GLU A 1012 -14.43 -11.10 45.70
N SER A 1013 -14.49 -12.22 46.44
CA SER A 1013 -13.63 -12.47 47.60
C SER A 1013 -12.13 -12.58 47.24
N HIS A 1014 -11.82 -13.04 46.03
CA HIS A 1014 -10.44 -13.24 45.60
C HIS A 1014 -9.76 -11.98 45.04
N LEU A 1015 -10.50 -10.92 44.72
CA LEU A 1015 -9.93 -9.68 44.17
C LEU A 1015 -8.90 -9.05 45.12
N SER A 1016 -9.21 -8.92 46.41
CA SER A 1016 -8.29 -8.38 47.42
C SER A 1016 -6.98 -9.15 47.49
N SER A 1017 -7.07 -10.48 47.48
CA SER A 1017 -5.91 -11.36 47.48
C SER A 1017 -5.08 -11.26 46.19
N ALA A 1018 -5.74 -11.11 45.04
CA ALA A 1018 -5.07 -10.92 43.75
C ALA A 1018 -4.31 -9.58 43.71
N VAL A 1019 -4.95 -8.48 44.11
CA VAL A 1019 -4.32 -7.15 44.19
C VAL A 1019 -3.13 -7.16 45.16
N LYS A 1020 -3.30 -7.76 46.35
CA LYS A 1020 -2.18 -7.91 47.31
C LYS A 1020 -1.00 -8.64 46.68
N LYS A 1021 -1.25 -9.72 45.95
CA LYS A 1021 -0.18 -10.50 45.34
C LYS A 1021 0.54 -9.74 44.23
N VAL A 1022 -0.19 -8.94 43.45
CA VAL A 1022 0.36 -8.08 42.41
C VAL A 1022 1.21 -6.97 43.03
N ASN A 1023 0.77 -6.34 44.13
CA ASN A 1023 1.58 -5.38 44.87
C ASN A 1023 2.91 -5.99 45.33
N GLU A 1024 2.90 -7.20 45.87
CA GLU A 1024 4.11 -7.93 46.28
C GLU A 1024 5.03 -8.22 45.09
N ALA A 1025 4.47 -8.60 43.94
CA ALA A 1025 5.24 -8.91 42.74
C ALA A 1025 5.91 -7.65 42.16
N LEU A 1026 5.16 -6.56 42.01
CA LEU A 1026 5.67 -5.27 41.54
C LEU A 1026 6.74 -4.70 42.48
N ALA A 1027 6.57 -4.84 43.80
CA ALA A 1027 7.57 -4.43 44.78
C ALA A 1027 8.89 -5.22 44.66
N LYS A 1028 8.85 -6.49 44.23
CA LYS A 1028 10.08 -7.27 43.98
C LYS A 1028 10.81 -6.81 42.72
N GLU A 1029 10.08 -6.43 41.68
CA GLU A 1029 10.64 -5.90 40.43
C GLU A 1029 11.16 -4.47 40.58
N SER A 1030 10.67 -3.73 41.57
CA SER A 1030 11.13 -2.39 41.92
C SER A 1030 11.29 -2.22 43.44
N PRO A 1031 12.38 -2.77 44.04
CA PRO A 1031 12.57 -2.81 45.50
C PRO A 1031 12.50 -1.45 46.20
N ASN A 1032 12.81 -0.37 45.47
CA ASN A 1032 12.78 1.00 45.97
C ASN A 1032 11.41 1.69 45.79
N THR A 1033 10.40 0.97 45.29
CA THR A 1033 9.06 1.49 45.01
C THR A 1033 8.01 0.74 45.82
N LYS A 1034 7.23 1.47 46.63
CA LYS A 1034 6.10 0.90 47.35
C LYS A 1034 4.84 0.90 46.48
N PHE A 1035 4.24 -0.27 46.31
CA PHE A 1035 2.93 -0.45 45.67
C PHE A 1035 1.88 -0.78 46.74
N SER A 1036 0.75 -0.08 46.71
CA SER A 1036 -0.33 -0.15 47.68
C SER A 1036 -1.69 0.03 46.99
N TYR A 1037 -1.94 -0.72 45.91
CA TYR A 1037 -3.29 -0.79 45.35
C TYR A 1037 -4.24 -1.51 46.31
N GLY A 1038 -5.49 -1.04 46.39
CA GLY A 1038 -6.59 -1.69 47.09
C GLY A 1038 -7.55 -2.41 46.14
N ALA A 1039 -8.45 -3.23 46.67
CA ALA A 1039 -9.54 -3.81 45.90
C ALA A 1039 -10.73 -2.84 45.88
N GLY A 1040 -11.20 -2.50 44.69
CA GLY A 1040 -12.34 -1.62 44.47
C GLY A 1040 -13.66 -2.38 44.27
N LYS A 1041 -14.66 -1.66 43.77
CA LYS A 1041 -15.99 -2.20 43.49
C LYS A 1041 -15.97 -3.22 42.32
N VAL A 1042 -16.81 -4.25 42.42
CA VAL A 1042 -17.12 -5.19 41.34
C VAL A 1042 -18.49 -4.85 40.76
N ASP A 1043 -18.55 -4.57 39.46
CA ASP A 1043 -19.78 -4.30 38.71
C ASP A 1043 -20.14 -5.51 37.83
N TRP A 1044 -21.30 -6.12 38.06
CA TRP A 1044 -21.80 -7.27 37.28
C TRP A 1044 -22.68 -6.81 36.12
N LEU A 1045 -22.45 -7.40 34.95
CA LEU A 1045 -23.26 -7.26 33.74
C LEU A 1045 -23.84 -8.65 33.41
N ASP A 1046 -25.07 -8.88 33.85
CA ASP A 1046 -25.85 -10.08 33.53
C ASP A 1046 -26.54 -9.98 32.17
#